data_AF-A0AAJ4IA59-F1
#
_entry.id   AF-A0AAJ4IA59-F1
#
_cell.length_a   1.000
_cell.length_b   1.000
_cell.length_c   1.000
_cell.angle_alpha   90.00
_cell.angle_beta   90.00
_cell.angle_gamma   90.00
#
_symmetry.space_group_name_H-M   'P 1'
#
loop_
_entity.id
_entity.type
_entity.pdbx_description
1 polymer ?
#
loop_
_entity_poly.entity_id
_entity_poly.type
_entity_poly.pdbx_seq_one_letter_code
_entity_poly.pdbx_strand_id
1 'polypeptide(L)'
;MSKAVKGTDNAKKKAPQKSKRSGTPRRPASGQTPKRRWLRMLWSFSWKCAVALMALLVFIGIYLDSVVKQRFEGQLFDLPTVVYARILTLSPGDAFSRQELQNELDLLNYRKVSQPKFPGEYAASSSKIELIRRPFEFADGPEPDRHVMLHFDSGTLNRIQSLESKGDLGYLRLEPKMLGMLEKDSEEQRLFLRREQFPEIIVDALLVTEDRHFYQHDGVSPLAIARAMLVNIKAGRTVQGGSTLTQQLAKNLFLTQDRTLWRKLREAYIALILDYRYSKDRLLEAYLNEVYLGQSGSQAIHGFALASRYYFGQPIQELRIDQLAMLVGMVKGPSYYNPVRFPERTQERRDLVLRLMMQQGLLSAQDYEQAASRPLDIQQTPRIASRQPAYFQQLSIELKQKVGEGFRGESGLRVFTSLDPVSQEKLELAIGVKMPELEKVSGDSLEAAAVAVDRHSGEIRAMVGGKRTGYDGFNRAINASRPIGSLVKPAIYLTALSQPEKYNLATTLQDTPLSLQGSKGSVWEPRNFDRQFRGDVPLYLALAKSLNVPTVRLGMQLGIENVSQTLDKLGVKRDEIRPVPSMFLGAFSLTPIEVAQMYQTLTNSGRKAPLTALRSVVDLDGNVLYQSLPKSSLAVDEQAAWLTTYAMKQGVAQGTGRYLQNQFAWAALAGKTGTSNDSRDSWFVGVDGREVTTIWLGRDDNKPTKLTGSSGALRVYAEYLKLRIPEKLSLPWPTQITTMGYKQQPAGALVLDCAEKTFTLPVWDKDESLKRQCEQSGNWLNKLLNW
;
A
#
# COMPACT_ATOMS: atom_id res chain seq x y z
N MET A 1 -8.02 43.01 -55.96
CA MET A 1 -7.38 43.23 -57.28
C MET A 1 -7.49 41.92 -58.07
N SER A 2 -8.60 41.76 -58.81
CA SER A 2 -8.67 41.70 -60.30
C SER A 2 -7.95 40.50 -60.91
N LYS A 3 -8.49 39.66 -61.81
CA LYS A 3 -9.78 39.52 -62.52
C LYS A 3 -9.70 38.12 -63.19
N ALA A 4 -10.73 37.27 -63.08
CA ALA A 4 -11.71 36.95 -64.14
C ALA A 4 -11.16 36.39 -65.49
N VAL A 5 -11.27 35.06 -65.66
CA VAL A 5 -12.17 34.33 -66.59
C VAL A 5 -12.29 34.74 -68.09
N LYS A 6 -12.16 33.70 -68.94
CA LYS A 6 -12.84 33.35 -70.23
C LYS A 6 -12.21 33.67 -71.62
N GLY A 7 -12.25 32.60 -72.45
CA GLY A 7 -12.56 32.57 -73.89
C GLY A 7 -11.35 32.57 -74.83
N THR A 8 -11.30 31.91 -75.99
CA THR A 8 -12.24 31.07 -76.77
C THR A 8 -11.49 30.54 -78.02
N ASP A 9 -11.90 29.37 -78.50
CA ASP A 9 -12.00 28.89 -79.90
C ASP A 9 -10.82 28.71 -80.89
N ASN A 10 -10.63 27.43 -81.24
CA ASN A 10 -10.75 26.79 -82.57
C ASN A 10 -10.02 27.31 -83.84
N ALA A 11 -9.18 26.37 -84.34
CA ALA A 11 -9.13 25.83 -85.71
C ALA A 11 -8.48 26.64 -86.85
N LYS A 12 -7.40 26.09 -87.46
CA LYS A 12 -7.44 25.39 -88.78
C LYS A 12 -6.05 25.02 -89.35
N LYS A 13 -6.05 23.83 -89.95
CA LYS A 13 -5.15 23.18 -90.94
C LYS A 13 -4.42 24.10 -91.95
N LYS A 14 -3.21 23.68 -92.38
CA LYS A 14 -2.92 23.09 -93.72
C LYS A 14 -1.40 22.83 -93.95
N ALA A 15 -1.06 21.54 -94.17
CA ALA A 15 -0.25 20.86 -95.21
C ALA A 15 0.65 21.66 -96.21
N PRO A 16 1.44 21.01 -97.13
CA PRO A 16 2.33 19.82 -97.09
C PRO A 16 3.65 20.00 -97.94
N GLN A 17 4.35 18.88 -98.26
CA GLN A 17 5.31 18.62 -99.38
C GLN A 17 6.80 18.99 -99.15
N LYS A 18 7.83 18.31 -99.69
CA LYS A 18 8.04 17.05 -100.45
C LYS A 18 9.58 16.85 -100.62
N SER A 19 10.00 15.60 -100.89
CA SER A 19 11.19 15.21 -101.71
C SER A 19 12.57 15.34 -101.05
N LYS A 20 13.60 14.50 -101.24
CA LYS A 20 13.98 13.39 -102.16
C LYS A 20 15.17 12.67 -101.47
N ARG A 21 15.18 11.34 -101.31
CA ARG A 21 15.76 10.29 -102.19
C ARG A 21 17.29 10.33 -102.42
N SER A 22 17.99 9.31 -101.90
CA SER A 22 19.03 8.47 -102.55
C SER A 22 19.60 7.50 -101.49
N GLY A 23 19.90 6.22 -101.67
CA GLY A 23 19.91 5.27 -102.78
C GLY A 23 20.38 3.91 -102.20
N THR A 24 19.78 2.84 -102.71
CA THR A 24 19.96 1.37 -102.63
C THR A 24 21.42 0.81 -102.51
N PRO A 25 21.70 -0.53 -102.35
CA PRO A 25 20.81 -1.73 -102.24
C PRO A 25 21.22 -2.93 -101.30
N ARG A 26 20.21 -3.76 -100.98
CA ARG A 26 20.13 -5.25 -100.84
C ARG A 26 21.27 -6.10 -100.22
N ARG A 27 20.95 -6.87 -99.15
CA ARG A 27 20.67 -8.35 -99.15
C ARG A 27 20.29 -8.87 -97.73
N PRO A 28 19.80 -10.12 -97.54
CA PRO A 28 18.48 -10.37 -96.96
C PRO A 28 18.47 -10.89 -95.51
N ALA A 29 17.26 -10.79 -94.94
CA ALA A 29 16.69 -11.45 -93.77
C ALA A 29 17.55 -12.42 -92.94
N SER A 30 17.62 -12.14 -91.63
CA SER A 30 17.37 -13.18 -90.63
C SER A 30 16.28 -12.68 -89.69
N GLY A 31 15.09 -13.27 -89.78
CA GLY A 31 14.00 -13.00 -88.87
C GLY A 31 14.40 -13.36 -87.44
N GLN A 32 14.68 -12.37 -86.61
CA GLN A 32 14.49 -12.53 -85.18
C GLN A 32 13.04 -12.22 -84.87
N THR A 33 12.31 -13.30 -84.60
CA THR A 33 10.90 -13.33 -84.24
C THR A 33 10.53 -12.24 -83.21
N PRO A 34 9.35 -11.60 -83.34
CA PRO A 34 8.89 -10.55 -82.42
C PRO A 34 8.78 -11.02 -80.95
N LYS A 35 8.80 -12.33 -80.70
CA LYS A 35 8.85 -12.95 -79.37
C LYS A 35 10.11 -12.58 -78.57
N ARG A 36 11.30 -12.49 -79.18
CA ARG A 36 12.58 -12.27 -78.43
C ARG A 36 12.74 -10.85 -77.88
N ARG A 37 12.19 -9.85 -78.58
CA ARG A 37 12.21 -8.44 -78.15
C ARG A 37 11.17 -8.17 -77.06
N TRP A 38 10.00 -8.81 -77.14
CA TRP A 38 8.96 -8.77 -76.13
C TRP A 38 9.37 -9.46 -74.82
N LEU A 39 10.05 -10.61 -74.90
CA LEU A 39 10.65 -11.30 -73.75
C LEU A 39 11.72 -10.47 -73.03
N ARG A 40 12.61 -9.77 -73.76
CA ARG A 40 13.58 -8.84 -73.14
C ARG A 40 12.94 -7.62 -72.51
N MET A 41 11.86 -7.10 -73.11
CA MET A 41 11.12 -5.96 -72.56
C MET A 41 10.38 -6.35 -71.27
N LEU A 42 9.70 -7.51 -71.26
CA LEU A 42 9.09 -8.11 -70.08
C LEU A 42 10.10 -8.40 -68.97
N TRP A 43 11.27 -8.94 -69.33
CA TRP A 43 12.34 -9.20 -68.36
C TRP A 43 12.91 -7.90 -67.79
N SER A 44 13.12 -6.87 -68.61
CA SER A 44 13.57 -5.55 -68.13
C SER A 44 12.53 -4.85 -67.25
N PHE A 45 11.24 -5.01 -67.57
CA PHE A 45 10.14 -4.46 -66.79
C PHE A 45 10.00 -5.21 -65.47
N SER A 46 10.03 -6.54 -65.49
CA SER A 46 10.04 -7.39 -64.31
C SER A 46 11.24 -7.11 -63.40
N TRP A 47 12.44 -6.92 -63.95
CA TRP A 47 13.63 -6.54 -63.19
C TRP A 47 13.48 -5.15 -62.56
N LYS A 48 13.02 -4.14 -63.30
CA LYS A 48 12.76 -2.80 -62.75
C LYS A 48 11.69 -2.82 -61.66
N CYS A 49 10.61 -3.59 -61.85
CA CYS A 49 9.59 -3.80 -60.83
C CYS A 49 10.14 -4.52 -59.60
N ALA A 50 11.01 -5.53 -59.78
CA ALA A 50 11.66 -6.23 -58.67
C ALA A 50 12.59 -5.31 -57.87
N VAL A 51 13.38 -4.47 -58.56
CA VAL A 51 14.23 -3.46 -57.91
C VAL A 51 13.40 -2.40 -57.19
N ALA A 52 12.33 -1.90 -57.81
CA ALA A 52 11.42 -0.94 -57.17
C ALA A 52 10.71 -1.56 -55.95
N LEU A 53 10.29 -2.82 -56.03
CA LEU A 53 9.72 -3.56 -54.90
C LEU A 53 10.75 -3.77 -53.79
N MET A 54 11.99 -4.12 -54.12
CA MET A 54 13.07 -4.26 -53.14
C MET A 54 13.35 -2.92 -52.45
N ALA A 55 13.44 -1.83 -53.20
CA ALA A 55 13.63 -0.49 -52.64
C ALA A 55 12.46 -0.08 -51.73
N LEU A 56 11.22 -0.41 -52.12
CA LEU A 56 10.04 -0.19 -51.29
C LEU A 56 10.09 -1.02 -50.00
N LEU A 57 10.47 -2.30 -50.08
CA LEU A 57 10.61 -3.17 -48.90
C LEU A 57 11.70 -2.66 -47.97
N VAL A 58 12.84 -2.21 -48.49
CA VAL A 58 13.90 -1.58 -47.69
C VAL A 58 13.40 -0.31 -47.01
N PHE A 59 12.68 0.56 -47.72
CA PHE A 59 12.10 1.77 -47.13
C PHE A 59 11.09 1.43 -46.02
N ILE A 60 10.21 0.45 -46.25
CA ILE A 60 9.29 -0.07 -45.23
C ILE A 60 10.08 -0.65 -44.05
N GLY A 61 11.16 -1.38 -44.32
CA GLY A 61 12.06 -1.93 -43.32
C GLY A 61 12.63 -0.85 -42.43
N ILE A 62 13.20 0.22 -43.00
CA ILE A 62 13.74 1.37 -42.25
C ILE A 62 12.66 2.04 -41.40
N TYR A 63 11.45 2.20 -41.95
CA TYR A 63 10.32 2.74 -41.20
C TYR A 63 9.93 1.84 -40.02
N LEU A 64 9.73 0.54 -40.25
CA LEU A 64 9.36 -0.42 -39.20
C LEU A 64 10.47 -0.55 -38.15
N ASP A 65 11.72 -0.48 -38.59
CA ASP A 65 12.90 -0.47 -37.74
C ASP A 65 12.92 0.74 -36.81
N SER A 66 12.60 1.93 -37.32
CA SER A 66 12.42 3.13 -36.50
C SER A 66 11.28 2.97 -35.48
N VAL A 67 10.16 2.36 -35.88
CA VAL A 67 9.02 2.10 -34.98
C VAL A 67 9.40 1.10 -33.87
N VAL A 68 10.09 0.02 -34.24
CA VAL A 68 10.60 -0.98 -33.30
C VAL A 68 11.58 -0.35 -32.31
N LYS A 69 12.52 0.45 -32.82
CA LYS A 69 13.52 1.16 -32.02
C LYS A 69 12.85 2.10 -31.01
N GLN A 70 11.93 2.94 -31.47
CA GLN A 70 11.21 3.88 -30.61
C GLN A 70 10.45 3.18 -29.48
N ARG A 71 9.88 1.99 -29.75
CA ARG A 71 9.12 1.24 -28.75
C ARG A 71 10.01 0.48 -27.76
N PHE A 72 11.07 -0.18 -28.21
CA PHE A 72 11.91 -1.04 -27.36
C PHE A 72 13.04 -0.31 -26.64
N GLU A 73 13.58 0.78 -27.20
CA GLU A 73 14.57 1.63 -26.52
C GLU A 73 13.90 2.74 -25.68
N GLY A 74 12.60 2.99 -25.89
CA GLY A 74 11.78 3.87 -25.08
C GLY A 74 10.99 3.13 -24.00
N GLN A 75 9.79 3.63 -23.69
CA GLN A 75 8.87 2.99 -22.75
C GLN A 75 8.14 1.83 -23.46
N LEU A 76 8.65 0.62 -23.27
CA LEU A 76 8.08 -0.59 -23.88
C LEU A 76 6.66 -0.89 -23.36
N PHE A 77 6.46 -0.62 -22.07
CA PHE A 77 5.21 -0.83 -21.35
C PHE A 77 4.89 0.37 -20.46
N ASP A 78 3.60 0.67 -20.33
CA ASP A 78 3.10 1.56 -19.30
C ASP A 78 2.96 0.73 -18.02
N LEU A 79 3.96 0.84 -17.14
CA LEU A 79 4.11 -0.01 -15.96
C LEU A 79 3.52 0.66 -14.73
N PRO A 80 2.47 0.10 -14.12
CA PRO A 80 1.84 0.71 -12.96
C PRO A 80 2.82 0.78 -11.78
N THR A 81 2.60 1.78 -10.93
CA THR A 81 3.30 1.93 -9.67
C THR A 81 2.87 0.81 -8.72
N VAL A 82 3.80 -0.06 -8.35
CA VAL A 82 3.56 -1.18 -7.42
C VAL A 82 3.74 -0.71 -5.99
N VAL A 83 2.72 -0.90 -5.17
CA VAL A 83 2.71 -0.47 -3.76
C VAL A 83 2.90 -1.67 -2.85
N TYR A 84 3.90 -1.59 -1.98
CA TYR A 84 4.22 -2.57 -0.96
C TYR A 84 3.94 -2.03 0.45
N ALA A 85 3.56 -2.92 1.36
CA ALA A 85 3.40 -2.66 2.79
C ALA A 85 4.76 -2.38 3.46
N ARG A 86 4.75 -2.27 4.80
CA ARG A 86 5.98 -2.16 5.59
C ARG A 86 6.89 -3.37 5.41
N ILE A 87 8.19 -3.12 5.39
CA ILE A 87 9.21 -4.17 5.55
C ILE A 87 9.29 -4.52 7.03
N LEU A 88 8.94 -5.75 7.40
CA LEU A 88 9.12 -6.25 8.77
C LEU A 88 10.60 -6.63 8.95
N THR A 89 11.29 -5.93 9.85
CA THR A 89 12.64 -6.28 10.28
C THR A 89 12.55 -6.84 11.70
N LEU A 90 13.04 -8.06 11.88
CA LEU A 90 13.06 -8.78 13.14
C LEU A 90 14.50 -8.83 13.65
N SER A 91 14.71 -8.57 14.93
CA SER A 91 16.00 -8.63 15.60
C SER A 91 15.91 -9.43 16.91
N PRO A 92 17.00 -10.11 17.33
CA PRO A 92 17.08 -10.67 18.68
C PRO A 92 16.83 -9.59 19.74
N GLY A 93 15.95 -9.88 20.70
CA GLY A 93 15.50 -8.97 21.75
C GLY A 93 14.14 -8.30 21.49
N ASP A 94 13.60 -8.40 20.27
CA ASP A 94 12.30 -7.81 19.95
C ASP A 94 11.18 -8.45 20.79
N ALA A 95 10.28 -7.60 21.30
CA ALA A 95 9.02 -8.00 21.92
C ALA A 95 8.00 -8.46 20.86
N PHE A 96 8.37 -9.51 20.11
CA PHE A 96 7.61 -10.04 18.99
C PHE A 96 7.39 -11.54 19.16
N SER A 97 6.14 -11.93 19.29
CA SER A 97 5.78 -13.30 19.63
C SER A 97 5.78 -14.23 18.42
N ARG A 98 5.94 -15.54 18.68
CA ARG A 98 5.78 -16.61 17.69
C ARG A 98 4.43 -16.51 16.96
N GLN A 99 3.36 -16.20 17.69
CA GLN A 99 2.01 -16.10 17.11
C GLN A 99 1.89 -14.88 16.18
N GLU A 100 2.51 -13.75 16.52
CA GLU A 100 2.56 -12.60 15.63
C GLU A 100 3.33 -12.90 14.35
N LEU A 101 4.45 -13.63 14.44
CA LEU A 101 5.17 -14.05 13.23
C LEU A 101 4.30 -14.95 12.35
N GLN A 102 3.56 -15.89 12.94
CA GLN A 102 2.63 -16.71 12.14
C GLN A 102 1.58 -15.88 11.43
N ASN A 103 0.99 -14.89 12.12
CA ASN A 103 0.00 -14.01 11.50
C ASN A 103 0.59 -13.23 10.31
N GLU A 104 1.86 -12.79 10.40
CA GLU A 104 2.57 -12.13 9.30
C GLU A 104 2.82 -13.09 8.12
N LEU A 105 3.29 -14.30 8.42
CA LEU A 105 3.55 -15.33 7.42
C LEU A 105 2.27 -15.75 6.69
N ASP A 106 1.16 -15.89 7.41
CA ASP A 106 -0.16 -16.19 6.86
C ASP A 106 -0.63 -15.06 5.93
N LEU A 107 -0.42 -13.79 6.30
CA LEU A 107 -0.75 -12.62 5.46
C LEU A 107 0.09 -12.52 4.18
N LEU A 108 1.30 -13.07 4.22
CA LEU A 108 2.22 -13.19 3.09
C LEU A 108 2.00 -14.51 2.31
N ASN A 109 0.99 -15.30 2.63
CA ASN A 109 0.69 -16.60 2.01
C ASN A 109 1.87 -17.59 2.09
N TYR A 110 2.63 -17.59 3.18
CA TYR A 110 3.59 -18.66 3.43
C TYR A 110 2.86 -19.97 3.72
N ARG A 111 3.39 -21.07 3.23
CA ARG A 111 2.80 -22.41 3.39
C ARG A 111 3.39 -23.09 4.61
N LYS A 112 2.53 -23.49 5.54
CA LYS A 112 2.94 -24.31 6.69
C LYS A 112 3.16 -25.76 6.24
N VAL A 113 4.36 -26.27 6.42
CA VAL A 113 4.77 -27.64 6.08
C VAL A 113 5.48 -28.31 7.26
N SER A 114 5.73 -29.62 7.16
CA SER A 114 6.50 -30.35 8.18
C SER A 114 8.01 -30.12 8.06
N GLN A 115 8.52 -29.96 6.84
CA GLN A 115 9.93 -29.72 6.52
C GLN A 115 10.01 -28.70 5.37
N PRO A 116 10.40 -27.44 5.65
CA PRO A 116 10.56 -26.42 4.61
C PRO A 116 11.65 -26.85 3.62
N LYS A 117 11.34 -26.80 2.33
CA LYS A 117 12.30 -27.09 1.25
C LYS A 117 12.36 -26.00 0.20
N PHE A 118 11.29 -25.21 0.07
CA PHE A 118 11.18 -24.17 -0.93
C PHE A 118 10.93 -22.80 -0.31
N PRO A 119 11.31 -21.70 -0.98
CA PRO A 119 10.93 -20.35 -0.57
C PRO A 119 9.43 -20.20 -0.38
N GLY A 120 9.03 -19.42 0.62
CA GLY A 120 7.62 -19.26 0.96
C GLY A 120 7.06 -20.40 1.82
N GLU A 121 7.91 -21.27 2.39
CA GLU A 121 7.51 -22.33 3.31
C GLU A 121 8.02 -22.09 4.73
N TYR A 122 7.24 -22.57 5.71
CA TYR A 122 7.66 -22.55 7.11
C TYR A 122 7.17 -23.78 7.87
N ALA A 123 7.89 -24.14 8.92
CA ALA A 123 7.46 -25.08 9.94
C ALA A 123 7.50 -24.39 11.31
N ALA A 124 6.60 -24.79 12.21
CA ALA A 124 6.51 -24.16 13.52
C ALA A 124 6.34 -25.20 14.62
N SER A 125 7.09 -25.03 15.71
CA SER A 125 6.94 -25.75 16.97
C SER A 125 6.39 -24.81 18.06
N SER A 126 6.43 -25.24 19.33
CA SER A 126 6.01 -24.39 20.45
C SER A 126 6.93 -23.18 20.68
N SER A 127 8.23 -23.31 20.39
CA SER A 127 9.24 -22.28 20.67
C SER A 127 10.09 -21.89 19.46
N LYS A 128 9.87 -22.49 18.28
CA LYS A 128 10.66 -22.21 17.08
C LYS A 128 9.81 -22.07 15.83
N ILE A 129 10.30 -21.28 14.89
CA ILE A 129 9.82 -21.24 13.50
C ILE A 129 11.00 -21.43 12.57
N GLU A 130 10.96 -22.47 11.75
CA GLU A 130 11.86 -22.67 10.62
C GLU A 130 11.21 -22.06 9.38
N LEU A 131 11.93 -21.23 8.64
CA LEU A 131 11.41 -20.42 7.57
C LEU A 131 12.40 -20.39 6.41
N ILE A 132 11.93 -20.55 5.17
CA ILE A 132 12.69 -20.19 3.97
C ILE A 132 12.10 -18.88 3.42
N ARG A 133 12.71 -17.76 3.81
CA ARG A 133 12.30 -16.40 3.42
C ARG A 133 12.53 -16.23 1.92
N ARG A 134 11.60 -15.60 1.21
CA ARG A 134 11.63 -15.43 -0.26
C ARG A 134 12.73 -14.49 -0.75
N PRO A 135 13.29 -14.71 -1.95
CA PRO A 135 14.14 -13.69 -2.56
C PRO A 135 13.30 -12.44 -2.83
N PHE A 136 13.88 -11.27 -2.60
CA PHE A 136 13.16 -10.00 -2.79
C PHE A 136 14.13 -8.85 -3.07
N GLU A 137 13.71 -7.93 -3.94
CA GLU A 137 14.44 -6.68 -4.18
C GLU A 137 13.94 -5.58 -3.26
N PHE A 138 14.67 -5.38 -2.16
CA PHE A 138 14.43 -4.29 -1.22
C PHE A 138 14.90 -2.95 -1.81
N ALA A 139 14.55 -1.85 -1.13
CA ALA A 139 14.90 -0.51 -1.58
C ALA A 139 16.41 -0.25 -1.66
N ASP A 140 17.20 -0.99 -0.87
CA ASP A 140 18.65 -0.95 -0.80
C ASP A 140 19.34 -2.07 -1.59
N GLY A 141 18.58 -2.91 -2.29
CA GLY A 141 19.11 -3.93 -3.19
C GLY A 141 18.44 -5.32 -3.08
N PRO A 142 18.82 -6.25 -3.98
CA PRO A 142 18.35 -7.62 -3.95
C PRO A 142 18.88 -8.39 -2.75
N GLU A 143 18.02 -9.16 -2.10
CA GLU A 143 18.43 -10.24 -1.22
C GLU A 143 17.92 -11.59 -1.73
N PRO A 144 18.76 -12.64 -1.74
CA PRO A 144 18.33 -13.99 -2.08
C PRO A 144 17.39 -14.55 -1.00
N ASP A 145 16.87 -15.74 -1.24
CA ASP A 145 16.20 -16.51 -0.19
C ASP A 145 17.13 -16.76 1.00
N ARG A 146 16.52 -17.00 2.17
CA ARG A 146 17.26 -17.32 3.40
C ARG A 146 16.55 -18.41 4.18
N HIS A 147 17.25 -19.51 4.43
CA HIS A 147 16.80 -20.57 5.32
C HIS A 147 17.23 -20.29 6.76
N VAL A 148 16.26 -20.00 7.62
CA VAL A 148 16.48 -19.51 8.99
C VAL A 148 15.63 -20.24 10.03
N MET A 149 16.13 -20.30 11.25
CA MET A 149 15.44 -20.77 12.44
C MET A 149 15.30 -19.61 13.43
N LEU A 150 14.07 -19.25 13.78
CA LEU A 150 13.75 -18.23 14.78
C LEU A 150 13.39 -18.89 16.10
N HIS A 151 14.00 -18.43 17.20
CA HIS A 151 13.80 -18.97 18.53
C HIS A 151 13.06 -17.97 19.42
N PHE A 152 11.99 -18.43 20.05
CA PHE A 152 11.13 -17.63 20.91
C PHE A 152 11.16 -18.14 22.34
N ASP A 153 11.09 -17.20 23.28
CA ASP A 153 10.88 -17.47 24.70
C ASP A 153 9.96 -16.39 25.26
N SER A 154 8.97 -16.76 26.07
CA SER A 154 8.19 -15.79 26.85
C SER A 154 7.61 -14.60 26.05
N GLY A 155 7.32 -14.80 24.76
CA GLY A 155 6.78 -13.76 23.86
C GLY A 155 7.83 -12.86 23.18
N THR A 156 9.12 -13.11 23.37
CA THR A 156 10.23 -12.40 22.72
C THR A 156 10.94 -13.26 21.70
N LEU A 157 11.50 -12.63 20.66
CA LEU A 157 12.39 -13.26 19.70
C LEU A 157 13.83 -13.21 20.26
N ASN A 158 14.39 -14.35 20.67
CA ASN A 158 15.69 -14.37 21.35
C ASN A 158 16.87 -14.60 20.42
N ARG A 159 16.67 -15.31 19.31
CA ARG A 159 17.75 -15.71 18.40
C ARG A 159 17.22 -15.95 17.00
N ILE A 160 17.99 -15.53 16.01
CA ILE A 160 17.78 -15.83 14.60
C ILE A 160 19.03 -16.57 14.13
N GLN A 161 18.87 -17.81 13.68
CA GLN A 161 19.97 -18.65 13.21
C GLN A 161 19.83 -18.88 11.70
N SER A 162 20.91 -18.70 10.94
CA SER A 162 21.01 -19.14 9.55
C SER A 162 21.29 -20.64 9.50
N LEU A 163 20.49 -21.39 8.76
CA LEU A 163 20.68 -22.83 8.56
C LEU A 163 21.66 -23.13 7.42
N GLU A 164 21.91 -22.17 6.54
CA GLU A 164 22.91 -22.25 5.46
C GLU A 164 24.34 -22.07 5.99
N SER A 165 24.59 -20.96 6.69
CA SER A 165 25.93 -20.62 7.21
C SER A 165 26.20 -21.18 8.61
N LYS A 166 25.17 -21.72 9.28
CA LYS A 166 25.20 -22.22 10.67
C LYS A 166 25.60 -21.18 11.72
N GLY A 167 25.48 -19.88 11.40
CA GLY A 167 25.74 -18.75 12.31
C GLY A 167 24.47 -18.02 12.74
N ASP A 168 24.63 -17.10 13.70
CA ASP A 168 23.54 -16.22 14.16
C ASP A 168 23.44 -14.95 13.32
N LEU A 169 22.21 -14.51 13.09
CA LEU A 169 21.89 -13.29 12.37
C LEU A 169 21.47 -12.20 13.36
N GLY A 170 22.01 -10.99 13.17
CA GLY A 170 21.62 -9.81 13.96
C GLY A 170 20.21 -9.31 13.61
N TYR A 171 19.72 -9.59 12.40
CA TYR A 171 18.37 -9.27 11.97
C TYR A 171 17.91 -10.17 10.81
N LEU A 172 16.61 -10.19 10.58
CA LEU A 172 15.96 -10.79 9.41
C LEU A 172 14.92 -9.81 8.85
N ARG A 173 14.98 -9.54 7.55
CA ARG A 173 13.92 -8.81 6.84
C ARG A 173 12.97 -9.79 6.17
N LEU A 174 11.66 -9.61 6.36
CA LEU A 174 10.66 -10.27 5.54
C LEU A 174 10.30 -9.38 4.35
N GLU A 175 10.03 -10.02 3.22
CA GLU A 175 9.52 -9.32 2.05
C GLU A 175 8.16 -8.68 2.34
N PRO A 176 7.93 -7.43 1.90
CA PRO A 176 6.68 -6.74 2.19
C PRO A 176 5.54 -7.27 1.32
N LYS A 177 4.33 -7.25 1.88
CA LYS A 177 3.11 -7.60 1.15
C LYS A 177 2.86 -6.62 0.02
N MET A 178 2.62 -7.11 -1.20
CA MET A 178 2.10 -6.28 -2.30
C MET A 178 0.66 -5.88 -1.98
N LEU A 179 0.42 -4.58 -1.85
CA LEU A 179 -0.90 -4.00 -1.56
C LEU A 179 -1.70 -3.73 -2.83
N GLY A 180 -1.03 -3.61 -3.97
CA GLY A 180 -1.66 -3.44 -5.27
C GLY A 180 -0.88 -2.48 -6.15
N MET A 181 -1.60 -1.91 -7.12
CA MET A 181 -1.10 -0.93 -8.07
C MET A 181 -1.83 0.39 -7.84
N LEU A 182 -1.12 1.52 -7.98
CA LEU A 182 -1.66 2.84 -7.65
C LEU A 182 -2.67 3.34 -8.70
N GLU A 183 -2.37 3.13 -9.98
CA GLU A 183 -3.16 3.59 -11.11
C GLU A 183 -4.43 2.75 -11.26
N LYS A 184 -5.59 3.40 -11.09
CA LYS A 184 -6.91 2.75 -11.06
C LYS A 184 -7.51 2.57 -12.45
N ASP A 185 -7.23 3.48 -13.37
CA ASP A 185 -7.90 3.59 -14.66
C ASP A 185 -7.11 2.93 -15.81
N SER A 186 -6.01 2.23 -15.51
CA SER A 186 -5.29 1.49 -16.54
C SER A 186 -6.14 0.31 -17.04
N GLU A 187 -6.36 0.26 -18.35
CA GLU A 187 -7.01 -0.87 -19.02
C GLU A 187 -6.14 -2.13 -18.97
N GLU A 188 -4.83 -1.99 -18.86
CA GLU A 188 -3.87 -3.08 -18.82
C GLU A 188 -3.01 -3.03 -17.55
N GLN A 189 -2.88 -4.16 -16.86
CA GLN A 189 -2.04 -4.28 -15.68
C GLN A 189 -0.93 -5.30 -15.92
N ARG A 190 0.28 -4.92 -15.50
CA ARG A 190 1.50 -5.72 -15.61
C ARG A 190 2.31 -5.61 -14.33
N LEU A 191 2.89 -6.72 -13.90
CA LEU A 191 3.96 -6.74 -12.92
C LEU A 191 5.24 -7.11 -13.66
N PHE A 192 6.09 -6.13 -13.93
CA PHE A 192 7.31 -6.36 -14.67
C PHE A 192 8.30 -7.19 -13.84
N LEU A 193 8.84 -8.23 -14.44
CA LEU A 193 10.01 -8.97 -13.94
C LEU A 193 11.06 -9.07 -15.04
N ARG A 194 12.33 -9.04 -14.66
CA ARG A 194 13.46 -9.33 -15.55
C ARG A 194 13.50 -10.82 -15.88
N ARG A 195 14.12 -11.19 -17.00
CA ARG A 195 14.25 -12.58 -17.47
C ARG A 195 14.81 -13.52 -16.40
N GLU A 196 15.82 -13.07 -15.67
CA GLU A 196 16.52 -13.82 -14.60
C GLU A 196 15.62 -14.15 -13.41
N GLN A 197 14.52 -13.41 -13.23
CA GLN A 197 13.59 -13.61 -12.13
C GLN A 197 12.50 -14.66 -12.46
N PHE A 198 12.38 -15.12 -13.70
CA PHE A 198 11.46 -16.18 -14.10
C PHE A 198 12.09 -17.56 -13.90
N PRO A 199 11.37 -18.55 -13.33
CA PRO A 199 11.86 -19.93 -13.27
C PRO A 199 12.15 -20.52 -14.65
N GLU A 200 13.27 -21.22 -14.81
CA GLU A 200 13.62 -21.84 -16.11
C GLU A 200 12.53 -22.81 -16.60
N ILE A 201 11.86 -23.51 -15.69
CA ILE A 201 10.76 -24.43 -16.01
C ILE A 201 9.63 -23.75 -16.81
N ILE A 202 9.31 -22.48 -16.52
CA ILE A 202 8.24 -21.79 -17.28
C ILE A 202 8.71 -21.47 -18.70
N VAL A 203 9.99 -21.16 -18.87
CA VAL A 203 10.60 -20.89 -20.16
C VAL A 203 10.62 -22.18 -20.98
N ASP A 204 11.09 -23.28 -20.40
CA ASP A 204 11.09 -24.59 -21.05
C ASP A 204 9.68 -25.03 -21.47
N ALA A 205 8.70 -24.86 -20.57
CA ALA A 205 7.30 -25.15 -20.86
C ALA A 205 6.78 -24.31 -22.03
N LEU A 206 7.09 -23.01 -22.05
CA LEU A 206 6.68 -22.09 -23.11
C LEU A 206 7.33 -22.43 -24.45
N LEU A 207 8.63 -22.72 -24.47
CA LEU A 207 9.36 -23.09 -25.68
C LEU A 207 8.86 -24.42 -26.26
N VAL A 208 8.65 -25.43 -25.42
CA VAL A 208 8.18 -26.75 -25.89
C VAL A 208 6.78 -26.71 -26.49
N THR A 209 5.93 -25.79 -25.99
CA THR A 209 4.53 -25.66 -26.38
C THR A 209 4.33 -24.71 -27.56
N GLU A 210 4.96 -23.53 -27.53
CA GLU A 210 4.72 -22.47 -28.51
C GLU A 210 5.84 -22.39 -29.58
N ASP A 211 7.11 -22.58 -29.23
CA ASP A 211 8.24 -22.39 -30.17
C ASP A 211 9.53 -23.15 -29.83
N ARG A 212 9.60 -24.43 -30.24
CA ARG A 212 10.67 -25.36 -29.83
C ARG A 212 12.07 -24.97 -30.29
N HIS A 213 12.19 -24.23 -31.38
CA HIS A 213 13.48 -23.87 -31.97
C HIS A 213 13.70 -22.36 -31.88
N PHE A 214 13.10 -21.71 -30.89
CA PHE A 214 13.13 -20.26 -30.69
C PHE A 214 14.54 -19.66 -30.78
N TYR A 215 15.53 -20.29 -30.12
CA TYR A 215 16.92 -19.83 -30.12
C TYR A 215 17.67 -20.08 -31.43
N GLN A 216 17.10 -20.85 -32.38
CA GLN A 216 17.80 -21.29 -33.60
C GLN A 216 17.35 -20.54 -34.86
N HIS A 217 16.18 -19.91 -34.87
CA HIS A 217 15.67 -19.19 -36.03
C HIS A 217 15.75 -17.67 -35.83
N ASP A 218 15.79 -16.90 -36.91
CA ASP A 218 15.85 -15.44 -36.86
C ASP A 218 14.44 -14.84 -36.89
N GLY A 219 13.65 -14.99 -35.83
CA GLY A 219 12.33 -14.37 -35.69
C GLY A 219 11.18 -15.03 -36.45
N VAL A 220 11.45 -15.71 -37.57
CA VAL A 220 10.47 -16.50 -38.33
C VAL A 220 11.01 -17.90 -38.57
N SER A 221 10.16 -18.92 -38.45
CA SER A 221 10.55 -20.31 -38.70
C SER A 221 9.89 -20.86 -39.97
N PRO A 222 10.61 -20.91 -41.12
CA PRO A 222 10.09 -21.48 -42.36
C PRO A 222 9.68 -22.94 -42.21
N LEU A 223 10.44 -23.70 -41.41
CA LEU A 223 10.15 -25.11 -41.12
C LEU A 223 8.83 -25.25 -40.32
N ALA A 224 8.57 -24.37 -39.35
CA ALA A 224 7.30 -24.38 -38.60
C ALA A 224 6.11 -24.01 -39.49
N ILE A 225 6.28 -23.02 -40.37
CA ILE A 225 5.24 -22.60 -41.34
C ILE A 225 4.92 -23.74 -42.30
N ALA A 226 5.93 -24.36 -42.91
CA ALA A 226 5.74 -25.47 -43.85
C ALA A 226 5.07 -26.67 -43.18
N ARG A 227 5.49 -27.03 -41.96
CA ARG A 227 4.88 -28.09 -41.16
C ARG A 227 3.41 -27.80 -40.85
N ALA A 228 3.11 -26.59 -40.37
CA ALA A 228 1.75 -26.18 -40.05
C ALA A 228 0.86 -26.19 -41.31
N MET A 229 1.38 -25.74 -42.46
CA MET A 229 0.66 -25.76 -43.73
C MET A 229 0.28 -27.18 -44.15
N LEU A 230 1.23 -28.14 -44.10
CA LEU A 230 0.97 -29.55 -44.42
C LEU A 230 -0.10 -30.17 -43.50
N VAL A 231 -0.01 -29.93 -42.20
CA VAL A 231 -0.98 -30.45 -41.22
C VAL A 231 -2.37 -29.85 -41.42
N ASN A 232 -2.46 -28.54 -41.68
CA ASN A 232 -3.72 -27.85 -41.89
C ASN A 232 -4.40 -28.26 -43.20
N ILE A 233 -3.63 -28.50 -44.28
CA ILE A 233 -4.16 -29.04 -45.54
C ILE A 233 -4.73 -30.44 -45.30
N LYS A 234 -4.00 -31.31 -44.60
CA LYS A 234 -4.45 -32.68 -44.29
C LYS A 234 -5.72 -32.70 -43.44
N ALA A 235 -5.89 -31.73 -42.54
CA ALA A 235 -7.02 -31.66 -41.62
C ALA A 235 -8.23 -30.85 -42.17
N GLY A 236 -8.11 -30.19 -43.32
CA GLY A 236 -9.16 -29.36 -43.91
C GLY A 236 -9.56 -28.12 -43.10
N ARG A 237 -8.85 -27.83 -42.00
CA ARG A 237 -9.06 -26.67 -41.12
C ARG A 237 -7.74 -26.27 -40.47
N THR A 238 -7.67 -25.08 -39.89
CA THR A 238 -6.49 -24.65 -39.13
C THR A 238 -6.44 -25.41 -37.80
N VAL A 239 -5.51 -26.36 -37.68
CA VAL A 239 -5.29 -27.22 -36.51
C VAL A 239 -4.00 -26.82 -35.78
N GLN A 240 -2.94 -26.46 -36.51
CA GLN A 240 -1.64 -26.09 -35.97
C GLN A 240 -1.22 -24.69 -36.42
N GLY A 241 -0.73 -23.88 -35.47
CA GLY A 241 -0.15 -22.57 -35.75
C GLY A 241 1.34 -22.71 -36.09
N GLY A 242 1.80 -21.99 -37.11
CA GLY A 242 3.22 -21.91 -37.49
C GLY A 242 3.88 -20.60 -37.06
N SER A 243 3.35 -19.91 -36.05
CA SER A 243 3.86 -18.60 -35.62
C SER A 243 4.89 -18.75 -34.50
N THR A 244 6.01 -18.04 -34.59
CA THR A 244 7.08 -18.02 -33.58
C THR A 244 6.73 -17.11 -32.40
N LEU A 245 7.46 -17.21 -31.28
CA LEU A 245 7.29 -16.29 -30.15
C LEU A 245 7.56 -14.84 -30.56
N THR A 246 8.61 -14.58 -31.34
CA THR A 246 8.93 -13.23 -31.86
C THR A 246 7.79 -12.67 -32.73
N GLN A 247 7.12 -13.52 -33.52
CA GLN A 247 5.94 -13.12 -34.29
C GLN A 247 4.74 -12.81 -33.40
N GLN A 248 4.50 -13.62 -32.37
CA GLN A 248 3.43 -13.36 -31.41
C GLN A 248 3.68 -12.04 -30.63
N LEU A 249 4.93 -11.77 -30.24
CA LEU A 249 5.34 -10.52 -29.63
C LEU A 249 5.11 -9.33 -30.55
N ALA A 250 5.55 -9.44 -31.82
CA ALA A 250 5.35 -8.41 -32.83
C ALA A 250 3.86 -8.08 -33.05
N LYS A 251 3.01 -9.12 -33.04
CA LYS A 251 1.56 -8.98 -33.15
C LYS A 251 0.97 -8.22 -31.97
N ASN A 252 1.36 -8.56 -30.74
CA ASN A 252 0.78 -7.96 -29.54
C ASN A 252 1.22 -6.51 -29.36
N LEU A 253 2.48 -6.18 -29.65
CA LEU A 253 3.03 -4.84 -29.40
C LEU A 253 2.78 -3.81 -30.51
N PHE A 254 2.67 -4.22 -31.78
CA PHE A 254 2.72 -3.27 -32.90
C PHE A 254 1.53 -3.33 -33.86
N LEU A 255 0.67 -4.35 -33.77
CA LEU A 255 -0.34 -4.63 -34.79
C LEU A 255 -1.76 -4.68 -34.20
N THR A 256 -2.74 -4.33 -35.03
CA THR A 256 -4.16 -4.46 -34.71
C THR A 256 -4.62 -5.92 -34.77
N GLN A 257 -5.81 -6.21 -34.24
CA GLN A 257 -6.38 -7.58 -34.22
C GLN A 257 -6.95 -8.06 -35.58
N ASP A 258 -6.79 -7.30 -36.66
CA ASP A 258 -7.40 -7.57 -37.97
C ASP A 258 -6.90 -8.88 -38.60
N ARG A 259 -7.80 -9.75 -39.07
CA ARG A 259 -7.41 -11.03 -39.68
C ARG A 259 -7.07 -10.89 -41.18
N THR A 260 -5.98 -10.20 -41.51
CA THR A 260 -5.52 -10.04 -42.91
C THR A 260 -4.15 -10.71 -43.17
N LEU A 261 -3.94 -11.19 -44.40
CA LEU A 261 -2.64 -11.71 -44.84
C LEU A 261 -1.55 -10.61 -44.82
N TRP A 262 -1.94 -9.37 -45.11
CA TRP A 262 -1.02 -8.23 -45.06
C TRP A 262 -0.52 -7.94 -43.64
N ARG A 263 -1.40 -8.01 -42.64
CA ARG A 263 -0.98 -7.94 -41.23
C ARG A 263 0.02 -9.06 -40.91
N LYS A 264 -0.21 -10.28 -41.41
CA LYS A 264 0.69 -11.41 -41.14
C LYS A 264 2.07 -11.25 -41.79
N LEU A 265 2.16 -10.64 -42.97
CA LEU A 265 3.43 -10.28 -43.59
C LEU A 265 4.17 -9.19 -42.81
N ARG A 266 3.46 -8.15 -42.33
CA ARG A 266 4.02 -7.12 -41.45
C ARG A 266 4.55 -7.73 -40.14
N GLU A 267 3.78 -8.63 -39.53
CA GLU A 267 4.18 -9.37 -38.32
C GLU A 267 5.49 -10.14 -38.52
N ALA A 268 5.61 -10.86 -39.64
CA ALA A 268 6.84 -11.57 -39.98
C ALA A 268 8.02 -10.61 -40.18
N TYR A 269 7.83 -9.48 -40.86
CA TYR A 269 8.91 -8.53 -41.09
C TYR A 269 9.37 -7.83 -39.80
N ILE A 270 8.43 -7.40 -38.96
CA ILE A 270 8.75 -6.86 -37.62
C ILE A 270 9.48 -7.91 -36.78
N ALA A 271 9.07 -9.19 -36.85
CA ALA A 271 9.75 -10.25 -36.12
C ALA A 271 11.21 -10.44 -36.55
N LEU A 272 11.52 -10.36 -37.86
CA LEU A 272 12.91 -10.39 -38.35
C LEU A 272 13.72 -9.20 -37.80
N ILE A 273 13.13 -8.00 -37.78
CA ILE A 273 13.78 -6.78 -37.26
C ILE A 273 14.05 -6.91 -35.76
N LEU A 274 13.08 -7.40 -35.00
CA LEU A 274 13.20 -7.61 -33.55
C LEU A 274 14.35 -8.58 -33.22
N ASP A 275 14.41 -9.72 -33.91
CA ASP A 275 15.44 -10.74 -33.69
C ASP A 275 16.84 -10.29 -34.14
N TYR A 276 16.91 -9.43 -35.16
CA TYR A 276 18.17 -8.83 -35.58
C TYR A 276 18.73 -7.82 -34.56
N ARG A 277 17.85 -7.08 -33.87
CA ARG A 277 18.24 -5.99 -32.96
C ARG A 277 18.43 -6.40 -31.51
N TYR A 278 17.63 -7.34 -31.02
CA TYR A 278 17.57 -7.66 -29.60
C TYR A 278 17.93 -9.12 -29.36
N SER A 279 18.57 -9.39 -28.22
CA SER A 279 18.87 -10.75 -27.82
C SER A 279 17.59 -11.57 -27.59
N LYS A 280 17.70 -12.88 -27.78
CA LYS A 280 16.61 -13.84 -27.50
C LYS A 280 16.06 -13.69 -26.09
N ASP A 281 16.94 -13.46 -25.11
CA ASP A 281 16.52 -13.24 -23.72
C ASP A 281 15.71 -11.96 -23.54
N ARG A 282 16.08 -10.87 -24.23
CA ARG A 282 15.30 -9.62 -24.19
C ARG A 282 13.95 -9.76 -24.87
N LEU A 283 13.87 -10.51 -25.98
CA LEU A 283 12.60 -10.82 -26.63
C LEU A 283 11.70 -11.71 -25.76
N LEU A 284 12.29 -12.71 -25.11
CA LEU A 284 11.59 -13.58 -24.20
C LEU A 284 11.11 -12.82 -22.96
N GLU A 285 11.93 -11.94 -22.38
CA GLU A 285 11.53 -11.05 -21.28
C GLU A 285 10.33 -10.19 -21.66
N ALA A 286 10.38 -9.53 -22.82
CA ALA A 286 9.26 -8.74 -23.32
C ALA A 286 8.01 -9.60 -23.49
N TYR A 287 8.14 -10.81 -24.06
CA TYR A 287 7.02 -11.73 -24.23
C TYR A 287 6.40 -12.20 -22.91
N LEU A 288 7.23 -12.59 -21.94
CA LEU A 288 6.79 -13.07 -20.63
C LEU A 288 6.04 -11.99 -19.83
N ASN A 289 6.32 -10.71 -20.08
CA ASN A 289 5.63 -9.58 -19.45
C ASN A 289 4.44 -9.05 -20.28
N GLU A 290 4.39 -9.33 -21.59
CA GLU A 290 3.37 -8.77 -22.48
C GLU A 290 2.14 -9.66 -22.66
N VAL A 291 2.27 -10.97 -22.55
CA VAL A 291 1.20 -11.88 -22.92
C VAL A 291 -0.07 -11.67 -22.07
N TYR A 292 -1.21 -11.48 -22.74
CA TYR A 292 -2.52 -11.45 -22.07
C TYR A 292 -2.82 -12.83 -21.48
N LEU A 293 -3.21 -12.88 -20.20
CA LEU A 293 -3.46 -14.14 -19.48
C LEU A 293 -4.80 -14.16 -18.74
N GLY A 294 -5.50 -13.03 -18.62
CA GLY A 294 -6.79 -13.01 -17.95
C GLY A 294 -7.38 -11.62 -17.82
N GLN A 295 -8.56 -11.54 -17.22
CA GLN A 295 -9.28 -10.29 -16.99
C GLN A 295 -9.68 -10.20 -15.52
N SER A 296 -9.49 -9.03 -14.91
CA SER A 296 -10.02 -8.67 -13.59
C SER A 296 -10.91 -7.44 -13.71
N GLY A 297 -12.23 -7.64 -13.74
CA GLY A 297 -13.17 -6.54 -13.98
C GLY A 297 -12.91 -5.88 -15.35
N SER A 298 -12.65 -4.58 -15.36
CA SER A 298 -12.29 -3.81 -16.56
C SER A 298 -10.80 -3.89 -16.92
N GLN A 299 -9.96 -4.54 -16.11
CA GLN A 299 -8.50 -4.54 -16.27
C GLN A 299 -8.01 -5.85 -16.88
N ALA A 300 -7.24 -5.76 -17.95
CA ALA A 300 -6.56 -6.87 -18.58
C ALA A 300 -5.29 -7.25 -17.79
N ILE A 301 -5.12 -8.54 -17.54
CA ILE A 301 -3.97 -9.10 -16.82
C ILE A 301 -2.95 -9.56 -17.84
N HIS A 302 -1.84 -8.83 -17.91
CA HIS A 302 -0.72 -9.13 -18.80
C HIS A 302 0.50 -9.60 -18.01
N GLY A 303 1.21 -10.54 -18.61
CA GLY A 303 2.44 -11.11 -18.09
C GLY A 303 2.24 -12.21 -17.05
N PHE A 304 3.15 -13.18 -17.05
CA PHE A 304 3.07 -14.35 -16.19
C PHE A 304 3.20 -14.02 -14.70
N ALA A 305 3.98 -12.99 -14.35
CA ALA A 305 4.19 -12.59 -12.96
C ALA A 305 2.90 -12.11 -12.29
N LEU A 306 2.13 -11.26 -12.97
CA LEU A 306 0.85 -10.78 -12.45
C LEU A 306 -0.21 -11.89 -12.48
N ALA A 307 -0.23 -12.71 -13.54
CA ALA A 307 -1.14 -13.84 -13.64
C ALA A 307 -0.93 -14.87 -12.51
N SER A 308 0.32 -15.11 -12.11
CA SER A 308 0.67 -15.95 -10.95
C SER A 308 -0.01 -15.44 -9.68
N ARG A 309 0.12 -14.14 -9.39
CA ARG A 309 -0.53 -13.53 -8.22
C ARG A 309 -2.05 -13.54 -8.34
N TYR A 310 -2.59 -13.29 -9.54
CA TYR A 310 -4.03 -13.26 -9.76
C TYR A 310 -4.70 -14.63 -9.60
N TYR A 311 -4.15 -15.68 -10.21
CA TYR A 311 -4.75 -17.02 -10.18
C TYR A 311 -4.39 -17.82 -8.92
N PHE A 312 -3.19 -17.66 -8.38
CA PHE A 312 -2.68 -18.51 -7.29
C PHE A 312 -2.37 -17.76 -5.99
N GLY A 313 -2.36 -16.43 -6.00
CA GLY A 313 -1.99 -15.63 -4.82
C GLY A 313 -0.51 -15.73 -4.45
N GLN A 314 0.32 -16.26 -5.36
CA GLN A 314 1.72 -16.58 -5.13
C GLN A 314 2.63 -15.89 -6.15
N PRO A 315 3.88 -15.54 -5.77
CA PRO A 315 4.93 -15.18 -6.72
C PRO A 315 5.19 -16.32 -7.71
N ILE A 316 5.62 -15.96 -8.93
CA ILE A 316 5.86 -16.93 -10.00
C ILE A 316 6.94 -17.95 -9.65
N GLN A 317 7.90 -17.56 -8.79
CA GLN A 317 9.01 -18.40 -8.33
C GLN A 317 8.56 -19.56 -7.43
N GLU A 318 7.35 -19.49 -6.87
CA GLU A 318 6.79 -20.53 -6.00
C GLU A 318 5.80 -21.44 -6.70
N LEU A 319 5.42 -21.11 -7.94
CA LEU A 319 4.45 -21.90 -8.64
C LEU A 319 5.01 -23.29 -8.96
N ARG A 320 4.17 -24.28 -8.72
CA ARG A 320 4.46 -25.66 -9.06
C ARG A 320 4.43 -25.84 -10.57
N ILE A 321 5.05 -26.91 -11.05
CA ILE A 321 5.10 -27.27 -12.47
C ILE A 321 3.70 -27.32 -13.09
N ASP A 322 2.71 -27.88 -12.37
CA ASP A 322 1.32 -27.94 -12.83
C ASP A 322 0.67 -26.56 -13.01
N GLN A 323 1.02 -25.60 -12.13
CA GLN A 323 0.52 -24.23 -12.18
C GLN A 323 1.21 -23.42 -13.29
N LEU A 324 2.53 -23.58 -13.47
CA LEU A 324 3.29 -22.99 -14.56
C LEU A 324 2.78 -23.49 -15.93
N ALA A 325 2.57 -24.80 -16.05
CA ALA A 325 2.03 -25.43 -17.26
C ALA A 325 0.60 -24.92 -17.57
N MET A 326 -0.21 -24.64 -16.55
CA MET A 326 -1.52 -24.03 -16.72
C MET A 326 -1.40 -22.64 -17.35
N LEU A 327 -0.57 -21.74 -16.77
CA LEU A 327 -0.38 -20.39 -17.30
C LEU A 327 0.14 -20.41 -18.74
N VAL A 328 1.11 -21.27 -19.05
CA VAL A 328 1.62 -21.45 -20.42
C VAL A 328 0.52 -21.96 -21.35
N GLY A 329 -0.27 -22.94 -20.89
CA GLY A 329 -1.40 -23.48 -21.66
C GLY A 329 -2.45 -22.43 -22.03
N MET A 330 -2.67 -21.45 -21.14
CA MET A 330 -3.62 -20.36 -21.31
C MET A 330 -3.24 -19.35 -22.40
N VAL A 331 -1.94 -19.16 -22.68
CA VAL A 331 -1.43 -18.23 -23.71
C VAL A 331 -2.15 -18.37 -25.05
N LYS A 332 -2.44 -19.60 -25.47
CA LYS A 332 -3.13 -19.89 -26.74
C LYS A 332 -4.52 -19.24 -26.84
N GLY A 333 -5.20 -19.06 -25.71
CA GLY A 333 -6.55 -18.50 -25.67
C GLY A 333 -7.01 -18.25 -24.24
N PRO A 334 -6.58 -17.15 -23.59
CA PRO A 334 -6.80 -16.94 -22.16
C PRO A 334 -8.27 -16.90 -21.75
N SER A 335 -9.12 -16.31 -22.59
CA SER A 335 -10.58 -16.28 -22.35
C SER A 335 -11.25 -17.65 -22.55
N TYR A 336 -10.69 -18.49 -23.43
CA TYR A 336 -11.23 -19.83 -23.72
C TYR A 336 -10.78 -20.87 -22.68
N TYR A 337 -9.53 -20.75 -22.20
CA TYR A 337 -8.93 -21.54 -21.14
C TYR A 337 -8.95 -20.80 -19.80
N ASN A 338 -10.03 -20.07 -19.52
CA ASN A 338 -10.16 -19.37 -18.26
C ASN A 338 -10.46 -20.38 -17.14
N PRO A 339 -9.61 -20.53 -16.12
CA PRO A 339 -9.74 -21.60 -15.11
C PRO A 339 -10.96 -21.42 -14.19
N VAL A 340 -11.47 -20.19 -14.05
CA VAL A 340 -12.66 -19.90 -13.24
C VAL A 340 -13.93 -20.27 -14.00
N ARG A 341 -14.01 -19.91 -15.28
CA ARG A 341 -15.20 -20.11 -16.12
C ARG A 341 -15.27 -21.48 -16.76
N PHE A 342 -14.12 -22.04 -17.13
CA PHE A 342 -13.98 -23.27 -17.91
C PHE A 342 -12.86 -24.16 -17.34
N PRO A 343 -13.02 -24.69 -16.11
CA PRO A 343 -11.98 -25.47 -15.43
C PRO A 343 -11.58 -26.73 -16.23
N GLU A 344 -12.53 -27.47 -16.77
CA GLU A 344 -12.29 -28.71 -17.54
C GLU A 344 -11.37 -28.46 -18.76
N ARG A 345 -11.68 -27.46 -19.58
CA ARG A 345 -10.86 -27.08 -20.75
C ARG A 345 -9.45 -26.67 -20.34
N THR A 346 -9.35 -25.99 -19.20
CA THR A 346 -8.08 -25.49 -18.68
C THR A 346 -7.21 -26.64 -18.16
N GLN A 347 -7.83 -27.60 -17.47
CA GLN A 347 -7.19 -28.84 -17.04
C GLN A 347 -6.68 -29.65 -18.23
N GLU A 348 -7.51 -29.93 -19.23
CA GLU A 348 -7.07 -30.65 -20.44
C GLU A 348 -5.89 -29.96 -21.14
N ARG A 349 -5.92 -28.62 -21.18
CA ARG A 349 -4.86 -27.82 -21.81
C ARG A 349 -3.57 -27.84 -21.00
N ARG A 350 -3.64 -27.71 -19.68
CA ARG A 350 -2.50 -27.86 -18.76
C ARG A 350 -1.87 -29.24 -18.90
N ASP A 351 -2.69 -30.29 -18.88
CA ASP A 351 -2.21 -31.68 -18.90
C ASP A 351 -1.54 -32.02 -20.24
N LEU A 352 -1.99 -31.39 -21.34
CA LEU A 352 -1.30 -31.41 -22.62
C LEU A 352 0.10 -30.75 -22.54
N VAL A 353 0.22 -29.59 -21.89
CA VAL A 353 1.53 -28.93 -21.70
C VAL A 353 2.47 -29.85 -20.91
N LEU A 354 2.00 -30.40 -19.77
CA LEU A 354 2.76 -31.33 -18.95
C LEU A 354 3.22 -32.56 -19.76
N ARG A 355 2.34 -33.12 -20.59
CA ARG A 355 2.67 -34.26 -21.46
C ARG A 355 3.76 -33.91 -22.48
N LEU A 356 3.68 -32.72 -23.07
CA LEU A 356 4.69 -32.25 -24.03
C LEU A 356 6.05 -32.05 -23.36
N MET A 357 6.09 -31.53 -22.14
CA MET A 357 7.33 -31.40 -21.36
C MET A 357 7.95 -32.76 -21.06
N MET A 358 7.15 -33.74 -20.62
CA MET A 358 7.61 -35.11 -20.39
C MET A 358 8.17 -35.75 -21.68
N GLN A 359 7.47 -35.60 -22.81
CA GLN A 359 7.94 -36.13 -24.11
C GLN A 359 9.25 -35.52 -24.60
N GLN A 360 9.63 -34.34 -24.12
CA GLN A 360 10.91 -33.70 -24.43
C GLN A 360 11.97 -33.97 -23.35
N GLY A 361 11.69 -34.83 -22.36
CA GLY A 361 12.63 -35.17 -21.29
C GLY A 361 12.80 -34.09 -20.22
N LEU A 362 11.93 -33.06 -20.20
CA LEU A 362 11.96 -32.00 -19.20
C LEU A 362 11.31 -32.42 -17.87
N LEU A 363 10.45 -33.44 -17.91
CA LEU A 363 9.79 -34.02 -16.75
C LEU A 363 9.94 -35.54 -16.76
N SER A 364 10.13 -36.13 -15.58
CA SER A 364 10.02 -37.58 -15.45
C SER A 364 8.55 -38.02 -15.59
N ALA A 365 8.32 -39.30 -15.90
CA ALA A 365 6.96 -39.85 -15.94
C ALA A 365 6.24 -39.72 -14.58
N GLN A 366 6.99 -39.89 -13.48
CA GLN A 366 6.47 -39.74 -12.13
C GLN A 366 6.05 -38.29 -11.84
N ASP A 367 6.87 -37.30 -12.22
CA ASP A 367 6.54 -35.89 -12.04
C ASP A 367 5.31 -35.50 -12.88
N TYR A 368 5.20 -36.03 -14.10
CA TYR A 368 4.05 -35.82 -14.96
C TYR A 368 2.76 -36.37 -14.32
N GLU A 369 2.76 -37.62 -13.85
CA GLU A 369 1.58 -38.23 -13.23
C GLU A 369 1.17 -37.48 -11.95
N GLN A 370 2.14 -37.08 -11.13
CA GLN A 370 1.88 -36.29 -9.93
C GLN A 370 1.33 -34.90 -10.27
N ALA A 371 1.87 -34.23 -11.28
CA ALA A 371 1.42 -32.90 -11.70
C ALA A 371 0.02 -32.95 -12.34
N ALA A 372 -0.24 -33.93 -13.21
CA ALA A 372 -1.50 -34.06 -13.94
C ALA A 372 -2.67 -34.50 -13.04
N SER A 373 -2.40 -35.27 -11.98
CA SER A 373 -3.42 -35.69 -11.01
C SER A 373 -3.88 -34.57 -10.07
N ARG A 374 -3.17 -33.43 -10.03
CA ARG A 374 -3.54 -32.31 -9.17
C ARG A 374 -4.74 -31.52 -9.74
N PRO A 375 -5.66 -31.06 -8.88
CA PRO A 375 -6.63 -30.05 -9.26
C PRO A 375 -5.94 -28.73 -9.67
N LEU A 376 -6.70 -27.79 -10.25
CA LEU A 376 -6.15 -26.51 -10.73
C LEU A 376 -5.64 -25.60 -9.60
N ASP A 377 -6.12 -25.79 -8.36
CA ASP A 377 -5.68 -25.04 -7.16
C ASP A 377 -5.63 -23.51 -7.32
N ILE A 378 -6.62 -22.93 -7.99
CA ILE A 378 -6.75 -21.48 -8.15
C ILE A 378 -7.42 -20.84 -6.92
N GLN A 379 -7.21 -19.53 -6.74
CA GLN A 379 -7.97 -18.72 -5.80
C GLN A 379 -9.47 -18.81 -6.10
N GLN A 380 -10.30 -18.95 -5.06
CA GLN A 380 -11.76 -19.00 -5.21
C GLN A 380 -12.31 -17.69 -5.81
N THR A 381 -11.74 -16.55 -5.40
CA THR A 381 -12.04 -15.22 -5.95
C THR A 381 -10.73 -14.57 -6.38
N PRO A 382 -10.30 -14.79 -7.65
CA PRO A 382 -9.06 -14.22 -8.16
C PRO A 382 -9.03 -12.71 -7.99
N ARG A 383 -8.00 -12.24 -7.29
CA ARG A 383 -7.74 -10.83 -7.03
C ARG A 383 -6.23 -10.63 -6.95
N ILE A 384 -5.77 -9.48 -7.44
CA ILE A 384 -4.35 -9.13 -7.44
C ILE A 384 -3.88 -8.82 -6.01
N ALA A 385 -4.65 -8.00 -5.29
CA ALA A 385 -4.37 -7.60 -3.92
C ALA A 385 -5.64 -7.17 -3.18
N SER A 386 -5.53 -6.98 -1.87
CA SER A 386 -6.59 -6.39 -1.05
C SER A 386 -6.59 -4.88 -1.27
N ARG A 387 -7.68 -4.32 -1.83
CA ARG A 387 -7.78 -2.87 -2.04
C ARG A 387 -7.80 -2.16 -0.70
N GLN A 388 -6.92 -1.17 -0.55
CA GLN A 388 -6.82 -0.30 0.63
C GLN A 388 -7.04 1.18 0.23
N PRO A 389 -8.26 1.56 -0.23
CA PRO A 389 -8.45 2.82 -0.96
C PRO A 389 -8.15 4.05 -0.12
N ALA A 390 -8.56 4.03 1.17
CA ALA A 390 -8.32 5.14 2.09
C ALA A 390 -6.82 5.42 2.27
N TYR A 391 -6.03 4.37 2.48
CA TYR A 391 -4.59 4.48 2.60
C TYR A 391 -3.93 4.92 1.28
N PHE A 392 -4.37 4.36 0.14
CA PHE A 392 -3.86 4.71 -1.19
C PHE A 392 -4.13 6.16 -1.55
N GLN A 393 -5.24 6.74 -1.10
CA GLN A 393 -5.51 8.16 -1.29
C GLN A 393 -4.50 9.03 -0.51
N GLN A 394 -4.21 8.70 0.75
CA GLN A 394 -3.17 9.40 1.54
C GLN A 394 -1.78 9.23 0.91
N LEU A 395 -1.45 8.01 0.46
CA LEU A 395 -0.21 7.72 -0.25
C LEU A 395 -0.09 8.56 -1.53
N SER A 396 -1.18 8.69 -2.29
CA SER A 396 -1.20 9.50 -3.52
C SER A 396 -0.94 10.98 -3.26
N ILE A 397 -1.45 11.51 -2.14
CA ILE A 397 -1.18 12.88 -1.69
C ILE A 397 0.31 13.04 -1.37
N GLU A 398 0.89 12.11 -0.60
CA GLU A 398 2.30 12.17 -0.21
C GLU A 398 3.27 11.96 -1.38
N LEU A 399 2.96 11.07 -2.31
CA LEU A 399 3.79 10.87 -3.52
C LEU A 399 3.88 12.17 -4.32
N LYS A 400 2.75 12.84 -4.55
CA LYS A 400 2.72 14.14 -5.25
C LYS A 400 3.51 15.21 -4.50
N GLN A 401 3.40 15.26 -3.17
CA GLN A 401 4.07 16.27 -2.36
C GLN A 401 5.59 16.05 -2.22
N LYS A 402 6.03 14.79 -2.08
CA LYS A 402 7.40 14.45 -1.68
C LYS A 402 8.30 14.06 -2.85
N VAL A 403 7.72 13.45 -3.89
CA VAL A 403 8.46 13.03 -5.09
C VAL A 403 8.31 14.08 -6.21
N GLY A 404 7.19 14.81 -6.23
CA GLY A 404 6.95 15.90 -7.17
C GLY A 404 7.02 15.44 -8.63
N GLU A 405 7.76 16.16 -9.45
CA GLU A 405 7.95 15.86 -10.88
C GLU A 405 8.69 14.54 -11.16
N GLY A 406 9.40 14.00 -10.16
CA GLY A 406 10.02 12.68 -10.24
C GLY A 406 9.00 11.54 -10.23
N PHE A 407 7.78 11.79 -9.77
CA PHE A 407 6.69 10.83 -9.86
C PHE A 407 6.09 10.90 -11.28
N ARG A 408 6.53 10.00 -12.13
CA ARG A 408 5.89 9.71 -13.42
C ARG A 408 5.07 8.45 -13.24
N GLY A 409 3.74 8.60 -13.29
CA GLY A 409 2.86 7.45 -13.42
C GLY A 409 3.31 6.57 -14.59
N GLU A 410 3.04 5.27 -14.51
CA GLU A 410 3.35 4.32 -15.58
C GLU A 410 4.85 4.04 -15.84
N SER A 411 5.75 4.52 -14.98
CA SER A 411 7.21 4.26 -15.08
C SER A 411 7.68 3.01 -14.32
N GLY A 412 6.77 2.23 -13.73
CA GLY A 412 7.08 0.98 -13.03
C GLY A 412 7.71 1.17 -11.65
N LEU A 413 7.38 2.28 -10.97
CA LEU A 413 7.91 2.58 -9.64
C LEU A 413 7.50 1.51 -8.62
N ARG A 414 8.42 1.22 -7.69
CA ARG A 414 8.15 0.46 -6.48
C ARG A 414 8.06 1.41 -5.31
N VAL A 415 6.91 1.42 -4.66
CA VAL A 415 6.61 2.28 -3.52
C VAL A 415 6.51 1.43 -2.27
N PHE A 416 7.39 1.68 -1.31
CA PHE A 416 7.35 1.06 0.01
C PHE A 416 6.65 2.00 0.99
N THR A 417 5.67 1.47 1.71
CA THR A 417 4.84 2.23 2.63
C THR A 417 5.09 1.84 4.08
N SER A 418 4.44 2.55 5.01
CA SER A 418 4.45 2.20 6.42
C SER A 418 3.27 1.32 6.86
N LEU A 419 2.37 0.97 5.94
CA LEU A 419 1.18 0.19 6.25
C LEU A 419 1.57 -1.14 6.89
N ASP A 420 0.99 -1.42 8.06
CA ASP A 420 1.06 -2.70 8.74
C ASP A 420 -0.14 -3.55 8.29
N PRO A 421 0.06 -4.63 7.52
CA PRO A 421 -1.02 -5.46 7.03
C PRO A 421 -1.86 -6.10 8.15
N VAL A 422 -1.24 -6.43 9.29
CA VAL A 422 -1.93 -7.01 10.46
C VAL A 422 -2.82 -5.94 11.09
N SER A 423 -2.26 -4.76 11.40
CA SER A 423 -3.04 -3.68 12.02
C SER A 423 -4.18 -3.21 11.10
N GLN A 424 -3.95 -3.12 9.78
CA GLN A 424 -5.00 -2.79 8.81
C GLN A 424 -6.13 -3.83 8.83
N GLU A 425 -5.81 -5.11 8.66
CA GLU A 425 -6.81 -6.19 8.64
C GLU A 425 -7.61 -6.24 9.96
N LYS A 426 -6.92 -6.17 11.11
CA LYS A 426 -7.61 -6.26 12.41
C LYS A 426 -8.49 -5.04 12.70
N LEU A 427 -8.09 -3.86 12.24
CA LEU A 427 -8.90 -2.64 12.37
C LEU A 427 -10.15 -2.69 11.48
N GLU A 428 -10.01 -3.17 10.25
CA GLU A 428 -11.14 -3.42 9.34
C GLU A 428 -12.13 -4.44 9.93
N LEU A 429 -11.62 -5.56 10.46
CA LEU A 429 -12.44 -6.58 11.12
C LEU A 429 -13.15 -6.02 12.36
N ALA A 430 -12.47 -5.24 13.19
CA ALA A 430 -13.08 -4.64 14.38
C ALA A 430 -14.26 -3.72 14.01
N ILE A 431 -14.12 -2.93 12.94
CA ILE A 431 -15.22 -2.10 12.41
C ILE A 431 -16.33 -3.01 11.86
N GLY A 432 -16.00 -3.99 11.02
CA GLY A 432 -16.99 -4.91 10.43
C GLY A 432 -17.81 -5.67 11.47
N VAL A 433 -17.20 -6.06 12.59
CA VAL A 433 -17.86 -6.77 13.70
C VAL A 433 -18.73 -5.83 14.53
N LYS A 434 -18.23 -4.62 14.88
CA LYS A 434 -18.93 -3.74 15.82
C LYS A 434 -19.99 -2.86 15.18
N MET A 435 -19.86 -2.51 13.90
CA MET A 435 -20.82 -1.63 13.23
C MET A 435 -22.26 -2.16 13.26
N PRO A 436 -22.54 -3.44 12.93
CA PRO A 436 -23.91 -3.97 12.98
C PRO A 436 -24.55 -3.91 14.37
N GLU A 437 -23.75 -4.02 15.44
CA GLU A 437 -24.27 -3.88 16.82
C GLU A 437 -24.60 -2.42 17.16
N LEU A 438 -23.75 -1.48 16.74
CA LEU A 438 -23.92 -0.06 17.02
C LEU A 438 -25.06 0.56 16.21
N GLU A 439 -25.27 0.09 14.98
CA GLU A 439 -26.37 0.48 14.09
C GLU A 439 -27.75 0.19 14.69
N LYS A 440 -27.89 -0.82 15.56
CA LYS A 440 -29.14 -1.07 16.30
C LYS A 440 -29.57 0.13 17.16
N VAL A 441 -28.64 1.00 17.56
CA VAL A 441 -28.89 2.20 18.36
C VAL A 441 -28.97 3.45 17.48
N SER A 442 -28.05 3.58 16.52
CA SER A 442 -27.83 4.79 15.72
C SER A 442 -28.52 4.80 14.34
N GLY A 443 -29.04 3.66 13.91
CA GLY A 443 -29.54 3.39 12.56
C GLY A 443 -28.45 3.14 11.52
N ASP A 444 -28.86 2.64 10.36
CA ASP A 444 -27.99 2.14 9.26
C ASP A 444 -27.16 3.21 8.54
N SER A 445 -27.33 4.48 8.88
CA SER A 445 -26.56 5.61 8.32
C SER A 445 -25.33 5.96 9.15
N LEU A 446 -25.05 5.18 10.20
CA LEU A 446 -23.79 5.29 10.94
C LEU A 446 -22.62 4.93 10.02
N GLU A 447 -21.57 5.74 10.10
CA GLU A 447 -20.30 5.56 9.42
C GLU A 447 -19.16 5.55 10.43
N ALA A 448 -18.01 5.04 9.98
CA ALA A 448 -16.81 4.91 10.79
C ALA A 448 -15.58 5.42 10.03
N ALA A 449 -14.61 5.94 10.78
CA ALA A 449 -13.27 6.22 10.28
C ALA A 449 -12.25 5.90 11.38
N ALA A 450 -11.10 5.37 10.99
CA ALA A 450 -10.05 5.08 11.94
C ALA A 450 -8.66 5.27 11.33
N VAL A 451 -7.72 5.70 12.16
CA VAL A 451 -6.30 5.85 11.82
C VAL A 451 -5.48 5.30 12.98
N ALA A 452 -4.59 4.34 12.70
CA ALA A 452 -3.58 3.89 13.65
C ALA A 452 -2.21 4.36 13.16
N VAL A 453 -1.46 5.02 14.03
CA VAL A 453 -0.12 5.52 13.73
C VAL A 453 0.87 4.99 14.74
N ASP A 454 2.11 4.78 14.31
CA ASP A 454 3.22 4.48 15.19
C ASP A 454 3.42 5.63 16.18
N ARG A 455 3.48 5.29 17.46
CA ARG A 455 3.60 6.27 18.54
C ARG A 455 4.87 7.10 18.41
N HIS A 456 5.99 6.51 17.96
CA HIS A 456 7.30 7.15 18.02
C HIS A 456 7.71 7.84 16.72
N SER A 457 7.49 7.17 15.60
CA SER A 457 7.89 7.60 14.26
C SER A 457 6.81 8.38 13.51
N GLY A 458 5.54 8.33 13.96
CA GLY A 458 4.42 8.95 13.25
C GLY A 458 3.98 8.19 12.00
N GLU A 459 4.57 7.03 11.72
CA GLU A 459 4.23 6.22 10.56
C GLU A 459 2.78 5.72 10.60
N ILE A 460 2.03 5.91 9.51
CA ILE A 460 0.64 5.46 9.43
C ILE A 460 0.64 3.95 9.22
N ARG A 461 0.19 3.20 10.24
CA ARG A 461 0.14 1.74 10.25
C ARG A 461 -1.15 1.22 9.64
N ALA A 462 -2.27 1.88 9.89
CA ALA A 462 -3.57 1.51 9.33
C ALA A 462 -4.46 2.74 9.10
N MET A 463 -5.30 2.68 8.08
CA MET A 463 -6.28 3.71 7.75
C MET A 463 -7.56 3.10 7.18
N VAL A 464 -8.70 3.40 7.82
CA VAL A 464 -10.04 2.99 7.38
C VAL A 464 -10.90 4.23 7.18
N GLY A 465 -11.43 4.41 5.97
CA GLY A 465 -12.17 5.61 5.56
C GLY A 465 -13.71 5.53 5.64
N GLY A 466 -14.26 4.36 5.98
CA GLY A 466 -15.70 4.11 6.01
C GLY A 466 -16.04 2.76 6.62
N LYS A 467 -17.32 2.51 6.94
CA LYS A 467 -17.76 1.21 7.49
C LYS A 467 -17.64 0.06 6.49
N ARG A 468 -17.78 0.36 5.19
CA ARG A 468 -17.59 -0.59 4.09
C ARG A 468 -16.11 -0.60 3.74
N THR A 469 -15.36 -1.47 4.41
CA THR A 469 -13.92 -1.63 4.21
C THR A 469 -13.65 -2.06 2.76
N GLY A 470 -12.62 -1.49 2.13
CA GLY A 470 -12.31 -1.71 0.71
C GLY A 470 -13.18 -0.99 -0.32
N TYR A 471 -14.24 -0.28 0.07
CA TYR A 471 -15.00 0.58 -0.83
C TYR A 471 -14.20 1.85 -1.18
N ASP A 472 -14.04 2.11 -2.47
CA ASP A 472 -13.34 3.27 -2.99
C ASP A 472 -14.32 4.45 -3.12
N GLY A 473 -14.30 5.35 -2.15
CA GLY A 473 -15.25 6.46 -2.06
C GLY A 473 -14.76 7.56 -1.11
N PHE A 474 -15.69 8.24 -0.46
CA PHE A 474 -15.37 9.33 0.46
C PHE A 474 -14.57 8.84 1.67
N ASN A 475 -13.30 9.25 1.77
CA ASN A 475 -12.39 8.84 2.83
C ASN A 475 -12.51 9.75 4.05
N ARG A 476 -13.30 9.30 5.02
CA ARG A 476 -13.56 10.07 6.24
C ARG A 476 -12.32 10.24 7.12
N ALA A 477 -11.30 9.39 6.99
CA ALA A 477 -10.08 9.50 7.76
C ALA A 477 -9.29 10.79 7.49
N ILE A 478 -9.37 11.32 6.26
CA ILE A 478 -8.65 12.52 5.81
C ILE A 478 -9.56 13.64 5.30
N ASN A 479 -10.85 13.37 5.05
CA ASN A 479 -11.78 14.35 4.48
C ASN A 479 -12.96 14.71 5.40
N ALA A 480 -13.30 13.90 6.42
CA ALA A 480 -14.39 14.24 7.33
C ALA A 480 -13.89 15.12 8.48
N SER A 481 -13.91 16.43 8.29
CA SER A 481 -13.65 17.39 9.38
C SER A 481 -14.87 17.45 10.31
N ARG A 482 -14.69 17.01 11.56
CA ARG A 482 -15.78 16.84 12.54
C ARG A 482 -15.40 17.42 13.92
N PRO A 483 -16.37 17.97 14.68
CA PRO A 483 -16.11 18.47 16.02
C PRO A 483 -15.48 17.39 16.92
N ILE A 484 -14.31 17.69 17.49
CA ILE A 484 -13.55 16.71 18.28
C ILE A 484 -14.05 16.59 19.73
N GLY A 485 -14.84 17.56 20.18
CA GLY A 485 -15.43 17.60 21.52
C GLY A 485 -14.37 17.46 22.62
N SER A 486 -14.63 16.58 23.58
CA SER A 486 -13.74 16.36 24.74
C SER A 486 -12.34 15.81 24.41
N LEU A 487 -12.00 15.51 23.15
CA LEU A 487 -10.63 15.18 22.75
C LEU A 487 -9.66 16.36 22.86
N VAL A 488 -10.15 17.61 22.89
CA VAL A 488 -9.25 18.78 23.07
C VAL A 488 -8.62 18.81 24.47
N LYS A 489 -9.30 18.23 25.48
CA LYS A 489 -8.99 18.46 26.89
C LYS A 489 -7.53 18.21 27.25
N PRO A 490 -6.88 17.10 26.86
CA PRO A 490 -5.47 16.87 27.14
C PRO A 490 -4.55 18.05 26.78
N ALA A 491 -4.83 18.82 25.71
CA ALA A 491 -4.04 20.00 25.37
C ALA A 491 -4.15 21.14 26.41
N ILE A 492 -5.32 21.33 27.03
CA ILE A 492 -5.53 22.30 28.11
C ILE A 492 -4.73 21.88 29.35
N TYR A 493 -4.83 20.61 29.73
CA TYR A 493 -4.11 20.08 30.89
C TYR A 493 -2.60 20.05 30.66
N LEU A 494 -2.15 19.75 29.44
CA LEU A 494 -0.75 19.87 29.03
C LEU A 494 -0.25 21.31 29.18
N THR A 495 -1.05 22.29 28.76
CA THR A 495 -0.70 23.72 28.91
C THR A 495 -0.55 24.11 30.38
N ALA A 496 -1.39 23.57 31.27
CA ALA A 496 -1.25 23.74 32.72
C ALA A 496 0.03 23.10 33.24
N LEU A 497 0.25 21.82 32.94
CA LEU A 497 1.38 21.02 33.42
C LEU A 497 2.73 21.46 32.84
N SER A 498 2.72 22.34 31.83
CA SER A 498 3.91 23.05 31.32
C SER A 498 4.31 24.23 32.21
N GLN A 499 3.54 24.53 33.26
CA GLN A 499 3.83 25.56 34.27
C GLN A 499 3.94 24.89 35.66
N PRO A 500 5.00 24.10 35.92
CA PRO A 500 5.12 23.26 37.13
C PRO A 500 5.10 24.06 38.44
N GLU A 501 5.52 25.33 38.42
CA GLU A 501 5.45 26.25 39.56
C GLU A 501 4.02 26.55 40.03
N LYS A 502 3.02 26.35 39.15
CA LYS A 502 1.62 26.71 39.40
C LYS A 502 0.68 25.51 39.39
N TYR A 503 0.95 24.55 38.52
CA TYR A 503 0.05 23.42 38.29
C TYR A 503 0.80 22.09 38.36
N ASN A 504 0.23 21.16 39.11
CA ASN A 504 0.61 19.76 39.14
C ASN A 504 -0.66 18.88 39.10
N LEU A 505 -0.48 17.56 39.10
CA LEU A 505 -1.61 16.63 39.03
C LEU A 505 -2.58 16.73 40.22
N ALA A 506 -2.12 17.19 41.38
CA ALA A 506 -2.90 17.38 42.59
C ALA A 506 -3.57 18.75 42.69
N THR A 507 -3.25 19.70 41.80
CA THR A 507 -3.84 21.05 41.81
C THR A 507 -5.36 20.98 41.84
N THR A 508 -5.96 21.69 42.78
CA THR A 508 -7.41 21.69 42.99
C THR A 508 -8.09 22.59 41.95
N LEU A 509 -9.08 22.05 41.24
CA LEU A 509 -9.91 22.76 40.29
C LEU A 509 -11.35 22.83 40.81
N GLN A 510 -12.01 23.95 40.59
CA GLN A 510 -13.39 24.15 41.01
C GLN A 510 -14.38 23.63 39.96
N ASP A 511 -15.26 22.73 40.38
CA ASP A 511 -16.41 22.22 39.65
C ASP A 511 -17.72 22.83 40.20
N THR A 512 -17.86 24.14 40.04
CA THR A 512 -19.02 24.95 40.47
C THR A 512 -19.60 25.74 39.30
N PRO A 513 -20.90 26.12 39.32
CA PRO A 513 -21.55 26.84 38.24
C PRO A 513 -20.69 27.97 37.66
N LEU A 514 -20.59 28.03 36.34
CA LEU A 514 -19.80 29.02 35.61
C LEU A 514 -20.68 29.71 34.58
N SER A 515 -20.61 31.04 34.55
CA SER A 515 -21.30 31.88 33.58
C SER A 515 -20.29 32.83 32.95
N LEU A 516 -20.18 32.80 31.63
CA LEU A 516 -19.24 33.63 30.86
C LEU A 516 -20.03 34.56 29.93
N GLN A 517 -19.76 35.86 30.02
CA GLN A 517 -20.38 36.85 29.14
C GLN A 517 -19.69 36.84 27.76
N GLY A 518 -20.50 36.73 26.71
CA GLY A 518 -20.09 36.81 25.31
C GLY A 518 -20.05 38.24 24.81
N SER A 519 -19.31 38.46 23.71
CA SER A 519 -19.09 39.79 23.11
C SER A 519 -20.36 40.48 22.59
N LYS A 520 -21.48 39.75 22.45
CA LYS A 520 -22.79 40.27 22.00
C LYS A 520 -23.87 40.23 23.09
N GLY A 521 -23.47 40.23 24.37
CA GLY A 521 -24.41 40.15 25.50
C GLY A 521 -25.05 38.78 25.72
N SER A 522 -24.67 37.76 24.95
CA SER A 522 -25.05 36.38 25.20
C SER A 522 -24.33 35.84 26.44
N VAL A 523 -24.97 34.94 27.18
CA VAL A 523 -24.35 34.28 28.34
C VAL A 523 -24.10 32.81 27.99
N TRP A 524 -22.88 32.34 28.19
CA TRP A 524 -22.52 30.94 27.99
C TRP A 524 -22.30 30.25 29.35
N GLU A 525 -23.11 29.22 29.60
CA GLU A 525 -23.11 28.44 30.84
C GLU A 525 -22.75 26.98 30.55
N PRO A 526 -21.45 26.62 30.52
CA PRO A 526 -21.06 25.23 30.32
C PRO A 526 -21.54 24.35 31.47
N ARG A 527 -21.94 23.11 31.16
CA ARG A 527 -22.37 22.11 32.14
C ARG A 527 -21.59 20.82 31.98
N ASN A 528 -21.41 20.07 33.07
CA ASN A 528 -20.93 18.70 32.99
C ASN A 528 -21.95 17.80 32.28
N PHE A 529 -21.46 16.71 31.70
CA PHE A 529 -22.29 15.78 30.92
C PHE A 529 -23.45 15.20 31.74
N ASP A 530 -23.19 14.87 33.00
CA ASP A 530 -24.17 14.38 33.98
C ASP A 530 -24.97 15.49 34.69
N ARG A 531 -24.69 16.75 34.36
CA ARG A 531 -25.31 17.95 34.95
C ARG A 531 -25.11 18.10 36.46
N GLN A 532 -24.08 17.46 37.03
CA GLN A 532 -23.73 17.55 38.44
C GLN A 532 -22.46 18.38 38.65
N PHE A 533 -22.37 19.02 39.82
CA PHE A 533 -21.21 19.79 40.29
C PHE A 533 -20.59 19.06 41.49
N ARG A 534 -19.25 19.01 41.54
CA ARG A 534 -18.50 18.23 42.54
C ARG A 534 -17.74 19.08 43.56
N GLY A 535 -17.81 20.40 43.46
CA GLY A 535 -16.97 21.26 44.30
C GLY A 535 -15.51 21.13 43.90
N ASP A 536 -14.63 20.78 44.82
CA ASP A 536 -13.19 20.70 44.55
C ASP A 536 -12.80 19.36 43.94
N VAL A 537 -12.09 19.40 42.80
CA VAL A 537 -11.66 18.21 42.07
C VAL A 537 -10.17 18.33 41.70
N PRO A 538 -9.33 17.32 41.98
CA PRO A 538 -7.93 17.36 41.56
C PRO A 538 -7.78 17.33 40.04
N LEU A 539 -6.75 18.01 39.54
CA LEU A 539 -6.48 18.17 38.10
C LEU A 539 -6.46 16.83 37.35
N TYR A 540 -5.75 15.81 37.86
CA TYR A 540 -5.71 14.49 37.21
C TYR A 540 -7.11 13.85 37.09
N LEU A 541 -7.95 14.03 38.12
CA LEU A 541 -9.28 13.41 38.19
C LEU A 541 -10.27 14.15 37.30
N ALA A 542 -10.17 15.48 37.21
CA ALA A 542 -10.96 16.28 36.30
C ALA A 542 -10.73 15.87 34.83
N LEU A 543 -9.47 15.59 34.44
CA LEU A 543 -9.16 15.04 33.12
C LEU A 543 -9.65 13.60 32.96
N ALA A 544 -9.40 12.73 33.95
CA ALA A 544 -9.80 11.31 33.89
C ALA A 544 -11.32 11.14 33.74
N LYS A 545 -12.11 11.92 34.48
CA LYS A 545 -13.58 11.95 34.39
C LYS A 545 -14.10 12.85 33.27
N SER A 546 -13.21 13.57 32.58
CA SER A 546 -13.55 14.47 31.48
C SER A 546 -14.58 15.52 31.87
N LEU A 547 -14.41 16.19 33.02
CA LEU A 547 -15.33 17.22 33.50
C LEU A 547 -15.24 18.48 32.63
N ASN A 548 -16.36 19.10 32.31
CA ASN A 548 -16.42 20.26 31.40
C ASN A 548 -16.08 21.55 32.15
N VAL A 549 -16.73 21.79 33.28
CA VAL A 549 -16.66 23.07 33.99
C VAL A 549 -15.26 23.35 34.55
N PRO A 550 -14.57 22.40 35.22
CA PRO A 550 -13.19 22.62 35.67
C PRO A 550 -12.24 22.87 34.50
N THR A 551 -12.48 22.21 33.36
CA THR A 551 -11.63 22.37 32.16
C THR A 551 -11.79 23.75 31.54
N VAL A 552 -13.03 24.30 31.48
CA VAL A 552 -13.24 25.66 30.98
C VAL A 552 -12.61 26.68 31.93
N ARG A 553 -12.79 26.53 33.25
CA ARG A 553 -12.14 27.41 34.24
C ARG A 553 -10.63 27.40 34.10
N LEU A 554 -10.03 26.20 34.02
CA LEU A 554 -8.59 26.04 33.80
C LEU A 554 -8.14 26.70 32.50
N GLY A 555 -8.83 26.45 31.38
CA GLY A 555 -8.50 27.08 30.10
C GLY A 555 -8.57 28.60 30.13
N MET A 556 -9.58 29.17 30.80
CA MET A 556 -9.70 30.62 30.98
C MET A 556 -8.57 31.19 31.85
N GLN A 557 -8.13 30.49 32.90
CA GLN A 557 -7.00 30.90 33.73
C GLN A 557 -5.67 30.85 32.97
N LEU A 558 -5.48 29.85 32.11
CA LEU A 558 -4.28 29.71 31.28
C LEU A 558 -4.24 30.72 30.13
N GLY A 559 -5.41 31.16 29.67
CA GLY A 559 -5.56 32.05 28.52
C GLY A 559 -5.73 31.28 27.20
N ILE A 560 -6.63 31.80 26.35
CA ILE A 560 -6.97 31.21 25.04
C ILE A 560 -5.73 31.08 24.14
N GLU A 561 -4.85 32.07 24.13
CA GLU A 561 -3.68 32.08 23.26
C GLU A 561 -2.66 31.00 23.64
N ASN A 562 -2.37 30.82 24.93
CA ASN A 562 -1.43 29.79 25.39
C ASN A 562 -1.92 28.38 25.04
N VAL A 563 -3.22 28.11 25.23
CA VAL A 563 -3.82 26.82 24.84
C VAL A 563 -3.77 26.65 23.31
N SER A 564 -4.01 27.71 22.56
CA SER A 564 -3.94 27.68 21.09
C SER A 564 -2.53 27.36 20.59
N GLN A 565 -1.50 27.93 21.21
CA GLN A 565 -0.10 27.63 20.90
C GLN A 565 0.26 26.18 21.24
N THR A 566 -0.25 25.63 22.34
CA THR A 566 -0.08 24.21 22.65
C THR A 566 -0.70 23.32 21.58
N LEU A 567 -1.92 23.62 21.12
CA LEU A 567 -2.57 22.87 20.04
C LEU A 567 -1.75 22.91 18.73
N ASP A 568 -1.21 24.08 18.39
CA ASP A 568 -0.33 24.26 17.22
C ASP A 568 0.95 23.42 17.33
N LYS A 569 1.62 23.46 18.49
CA LYS A 569 2.79 22.62 18.81
C LYS A 569 2.48 21.12 18.70
N LEU A 570 1.28 20.69 19.13
CA LEU A 570 0.83 19.30 18.99
C LEU A 570 0.59 18.89 17.53
N GLY A 571 0.45 19.85 16.60
CA GLY A 571 0.30 19.61 15.17
C GLY A 571 -1.08 19.93 14.61
N VAL A 572 -1.95 20.58 15.38
CA VAL A 572 -3.21 21.15 14.87
C VAL A 572 -2.89 22.40 14.08
N LYS A 573 -3.40 22.54 12.85
CA LYS A 573 -3.13 23.74 12.04
C LYS A 573 -3.80 24.97 12.68
N ARG A 574 -3.09 26.11 12.67
CA ARG A 574 -3.53 27.33 13.36
C ARG A 574 -4.88 27.88 12.87
N ASP A 575 -5.19 27.70 11.59
CA ASP A 575 -6.43 28.12 10.93
C ASP A 575 -7.65 27.28 11.35
N GLU A 576 -7.46 26.04 11.79
CA GLU A 576 -8.52 25.21 12.37
C GLU A 576 -8.88 25.62 13.81
N ILE A 577 -7.97 26.31 14.50
CA ILE A 577 -8.15 26.72 15.90
C ILE A 577 -9.00 27.98 15.97
N ARG A 578 -10.18 27.87 16.58
CA ARG A 578 -11.06 29.02 16.85
C ARG A 578 -10.81 29.57 18.25
N PRO A 579 -10.21 30.77 18.42
CA PRO A 579 -9.79 31.28 19.72
C PRO A 579 -10.95 31.89 20.52
N VAL A 580 -11.89 31.05 20.94
CA VAL A 580 -13.07 31.41 21.77
C VAL A 580 -13.24 30.41 22.91
N PRO A 581 -13.87 30.76 24.06
CA PRO A 581 -13.94 29.88 25.23
C PRO A 581 -14.49 28.47 24.97
N SER A 582 -15.40 28.30 24.01
CA SER A 582 -15.96 27.00 23.63
C SER A 582 -14.91 26.05 23.02
N MET A 583 -13.74 26.56 22.60
CA MET A 583 -12.63 25.73 22.14
C MET A 583 -12.12 24.76 23.22
N PHE A 584 -12.23 25.12 24.50
CA PHE A 584 -11.81 24.25 25.62
C PHE A 584 -12.67 23.00 25.75
N LEU A 585 -13.81 22.95 25.07
CA LEU A 585 -14.69 21.79 24.96
C LEU A 585 -14.71 21.20 23.53
N GLY A 586 -13.82 21.65 22.64
CA GLY A 586 -13.62 21.10 21.30
C GLY A 586 -14.63 21.60 20.27
N ALA A 587 -15.03 22.87 20.37
CA ALA A 587 -15.91 23.55 19.42
C ALA A 587 -15.19 23.97 18.11
N PHE A 588 -14.34 23.09 17.59
CA PHE A 588 -13.70 23.18 16.28
C PHE A 588 -13.55 21.76 15.71
N SER A 589 -13.38 21.68 14.40
CA SER A 589 -13.42 20.41 13.68
C SER A 589 -12.03 19.99 13.25
N LEU A 590 -11.73 18.69 13.34
CA LEU A 590 -10.53 18.09 12.78
C LEU A 590 -10.90 16.79 12.07
N THR A 591 -10.04 16.37 11.14
CA THR A 591 -10.10 15.03 10.57
C THR A 591 -9.48 13.99 11.52
N PRO A 592 -9.83 12.71 11.40
CA PRO A 592 -9.20 11.64 12.21
C PRO A 592 -7.67 11.61 12.12
N ILE A 593 -7.09 11.89 10.96
CA ILE A 593 -5.61 11.95 10.81
C ILE A 593 -4.99 13.14 11.56
N GLU A 594 -5.66 14.30 11.61
CA GLU A 594 -5.19 15.47 12.37
C GLU A 594 -5.29 15.23 13.88
N VAL A 595 -6.35 14.57 14.34
CA VAL A 595 -6.47 14.11 15.73
C VAL A 595 -5.36 13.11 16.06
N ALA A 596 -5.05 12.17 15.17
CA ALA A 596 -3.97 11.22 15.37
C ALA A 596 -2.61 11.94 15.52
N GLN A 597 -2.33 12.98 14.72
CA GLN A 597 -1.11 13.77 14.85
C GLN A 597 -1.01 14.47 16.22
N MET A 598 -2.12 15.07 16.69
CA MET A 598 -2.18 15.74 17.99
C MET A 598 -1.81 14.79 19.13
N TYR A 599 -2.37 13.59 19.13
CA TYR A 599 -2.11 12.59 20.17
C TYR A 599 -0.78 11.86 19.99
N GLN A 600 -0.28 11.72 18.77
CA GLN A 600 1.07 11.22 18.51
C GLN A 600 2.10 12.11 19.21
N THR A 601 2.04 13.42 18.99
CA THR A 601 2.95 14.37 19.64
C THR A 601 2.83 14.32 21.17
N LEU A 602 1.58 14.33 21.68
CA LEU A 602 1.31 14.36 23.11
C LEU A 602 1.80 13.10 23.83
N THR A 603 1.63 11.92 23.22
CA THR A 603 1.99 10.65 23.85
C THR A 603 3.38 10.16 23.49
N ASN A 604 4.05 10.76 22.51
CA ASN A 604 5.46 10.53 22.21
C ASN A 604 6.40 11.40 23.06
N SER A 605 6.11 11.51 24.36
CA SER A 605 6.91 12.31 25.30
C SER A 605 7.13 13.76 24.82
N GLY A 606 6.12 14.35 24.18
CA GLY A 606 6.17 15.72 23.66
C GLY A 606 6.90 15.89 22.33
N ARG A 607 7.38 14.79 21.71
CA ARG A 607 8.08 14.82 20.43
C ARG A 607 7.12 14.65 19.25
N LYS A 608 7.04 15.67 18.39
CA LYS A 608 6.27 15.62 17.15
C LYS A 608 7.03 14.83 16.09
N ALA A 609 6.41 13.76 15.61
CA ALA A 609 6.81 13.06 14.40
C ALA A 609 5.72 13.26 13.34
N PRO A 610 5.99 13.96 12.22
CA PRO A 610 5.00 14.18 11.18
C PRO A 610 4.45 12.87 10.63
N LEU A 611 3.13 12.76 10.54
CA LEU A 611 2.51 11.54 10.04
C LEU A 611 2.90 11.27 8.58
N THR A 612 3.22 10.02 8.26
CA THR A 612 3.67 9.62 6.92
C THR A 612 3.18 8.21 6.57
N ALA A 613 2.65 8.05 5.36
CA ALA A 613 2.37 6.75 4.74
C ALA A 613 3.54 6.26 3.88
N LEU A 614 4.35 7.19 3.35
CA LEU A 614 5.42 6.88 2.41
C LEU A 614 6.76 6.63 3.10
N ARG A 615 7.39 5.48 2.85
CA ARG A 615 8.76 5.17 3.30
C ARG A 615 9.78 5.38 2.20
N SER A 616 9.61 4.78 1.02
CA SER A 616 10.55 4.96 -0.07
C SER A 616 9.93 4.74 -1.45
N VAL A 617 10.56 5.30 -2.47
CA VAL A 617 10.19 5.17 -3.87
C VAL A 617 11.44 4.82 -4.66
N VAL A 618 11.39 3.73 -5.41
CA VAL A 618 12.51 3.20 -6.19
C VAL A 618 12.04 2.95 -7.61
N ASP A 619 12.86 3.29 -8.60
CA ASP A 619 12.57 2.97 -9.99
C ASP A 619 12.95 1.50 -10.35
N LEU A 620 12.81 1.15 -11.63
CA LEU A 620 13.13 -0.18 -12.17
C LEU A 620 14.64 -0.47 -12.26
N ASP A 621 15.45 0.58 -12.29
CA ASP A 621 16.91 0.49 -12.34
C ASP A 621 17.52 0.36 -10.93
N GLY A 622 16.72 0.63 -9.89
CA GLY A 622 17.12 0.56 -8.49
C GLY A 622 17.50 1.91 -7.90
N ASN A 623 17.28 3.02 -8.62
CA ASN A 623 17.54 4.36 -8.09
C ASN A 623 16.46 4.76 -7.09
N VAL A 624 16.87 5.25 -5.92
CA VAL A 624 15.99 5.74 -4.88
C VAL A 624 15.57 7.18 -5.20
N LEU A 625 14.32 7.37 -5.61
CA LEU A 625 13.74 8.69 -5.91
C LEU A 625 13.33 9.44 -4.63
N TYR A 626 12.93 8.70 -3.61
CA TYR A 626 12.57 9.24 -2.30
C TYR A 626 12.86 8.22 -1.21
N GLN A 627 13.37 8.71 -0.08
CA GLN A 627 13.53 7.94 1.15
C GLN A 627 13.11 8.80 2.33
N SER A 628 12.22 8.27 3.15
CA SER A 628 11.82 8.87 4.40
C SER A 628 12.95 8.72 5.42
N LEU A 629 13.34 9.85 6.01
CA LEU A 629 14.25 9.90 7.13
C LEU A 629 13.42 10.24 8.38
N PRO A 630 13.54 9.46 9.48
CA PRO A 630 12.80 9.75 10.71
C PRO A 630 13.06 11.18 11.20
N LYS A 631 12.01 12.01 11.22
CA LYS A 631 12.06 13.38 11.73
C LYS A 631 11.18 13.44 12.98
N SER A 632 11.82 13.45 14.14
CA SER A 632 11.15 13.61 15.43
C SER A 632 11.81 14.77 16.17
N SER A 633 11.01 15.77 16.57
CA SER A 633 11.49 16.97 17.24
C SER A 633 10.68 17.25 18.50
N LEU A 634 11.32 17.72 19.57
CA LEU A 634 10.62 18.10 20.79
C LEU A 634 9.74 19.33 20.49
N ALA A 635 8.43 19.20 20.72
CA ALA A 635 7.44 20.26 20.46
C ALA A 635 6.90 20.88 21.76
N VAL A 636 6.79 20.08 22.82
CA VAL A 636 6.37 20.49 24.17
C VAL A 636 7.28 19.81 25.19
N ASP A 637 7.30 20.31 26.43
CA ASP A 637 8.12 19.73 27.49
C ASP A 637 7.80 18.26 27.74
N GLU A 638 8.85 17.44 27.83
CA GLU A 638 8.75 15.98 28.02
C GLU A 638 7.98 15.65 29.30
N GLN A 639 8.29 16.35 30.40
CA GLN A 639 7.68 16.18 31.71
C GLN A 639 6.17 16.45 31.67
N ALA A 640 5.76 17.54 31.02
CA ALA A 640 4.35 17.91 30.91
C ALA A 640 3.56 16.93 30.05
N ALA A 641 4.13 16.48 28.92
CA ALA A 641 3.55 15.45 28.06
C ALA A 641 3.43 14.10 28.78
N TRP A 642 4.46 13.73 29.54
CA TRP A 642 4.46 12.51 30.35
C TRP A 642 3.38 12.55 31.44
N LEU A 643 3.27 13.65 32.19
CA LEU A 643 2.25 13.82 33.25
C LEU A 643 0.83 13.82 32.66
N THR A 644 0.65 14.43 31.49
CA THR A 644 -0.63 14.41 30.76
C THR A 644 -0.99 13.00 30.32
N THR A 645 -0.02 12.24 29.79
CA THR A 645 -0.20 10.84 29.39
C THR A 645 -0.50 9.96 30.60
N TYR A 646 0.16 10.20 31.73
CA TYR A 646 -0.15 9.53 33.01
C TYR A 646 -1.60 9.80 33.44
N ALA A 647 -2.07 11.05 33.38
CA ALA A 647 -3.46 11.38 33.68
C ALA A 647 -4.45 10.74 32.67
N MET A 648 -4.07 10.56 31.41
CA MET A 648 -4.85 9.78 30.44
C MET A 648 -4.92 8.29 30.78
N LYS A 649 -3.86 7.69 31.36
CA LYS A 649 -3.92 6.32 31.92
C LYS A 649 -4.95 6.24 33.05
N GLN A 650 -5.08 7.28 33.88
CA GLN A 650 -6.14 7.37 34.89
C GLN A 650 -7.54 7.46 34.26
N GLY A 651 -7.65 8.11 33.09
CA GLY A 651 -8.87 8.11 32.28
C GLY A 651 -9.34 6.71 31.85
N VAL A 652 -8.40 5.81 31.57
CA VAL A 652 -8.67 4.41 31.27
C VAL A 652 -8.84 3.57 32.55
N ALA A 653 -8.09 3.84 33.61
CA ALA A 653 -8.16 3.09 34.86
C ALA A 653 -9.46 3.30 35.64
N GLN A 654 -9.88 4.56 35.79
CA GLN A 654 -11.00 4.94 36.64
C GLN A 654 -11.95 5.95 35.99
N GLY A 655 -11.64 6.41 34.79
CA GLY A 655 -12.36 7.46 34.08
C GLY A 655 -13.34 6.96 33.03
N THR A 656 -13.53 7.77 32.00
CA THR A 656 -14.47 7.50 30.89
C THR A 656 -14.08 6.29 30.01
N GLY A 657 -12.83 5.82 30.10
CA GLY A 657 -12.29 4.67 29.37
C GLY A 657 -12.33 3.35 30.16
N ARG A 658 -12.88 3.34 31.38
CA ARG A 658 -12.86 2.19 32.31
C ARG A 658 -13.35 0.86 31.75
N TYR A 659 -14.13 0.88 30.67
CA TYR A 659 -14.56 -0.33 29.97
C TYR A 659 -13.38 -1.23 29.56
N LEU A 660 -12.21 -0.66 29.27
CA LEU A 660 -11.02 -1.42 28.88
C LEU A 660 -10.37 -2.17 30.05
N GLN A 661 -10.60 -1.79 31.30
CA GLN A 661 -9.89 -2.37 32.45
C GLN A 661 -10.14 -3.86 32.62
N ASN A 662 -11.38 -4.30 32.41
CA ASN A 662 -11.75 -5.70 32.63
C ASN A 662 -10.95 -6.68 31.76
N GLN A 663 -10.44 -6.24 30.60
CA GLN A 663 -9.75 -7.10 29.63
C GLN A 663 -8.29 -6.70 29.41
N PHE A 664 -7.94 -5.43 29.61
CA PHE A 664 -6.65 -4.87 29.18
C PHE A 664 -5.92 -4.09 30.29
N ALA A 665 -6.26 -4.31 31.57
CA ALA A 665 -5.55 -3.66 32.69
C ALA A 665 -4.03 -3.85 32.64
N TRP A 666 -3.58 -5.06 32.24
CA TRP A 666 -2.15 -5.41 32.12
C TRP A 666 -1.39 -4.55 31.10
N ALA A 667 -2.06 -4.07 30.05
CA ALA A 667 -1.46 -3.26 29.00
C ALA A 667 -1.26 -1.80 29.43
N ALA A 668 -1.83 -1.37 30.56
CA ALA A 668 -1.67 -0.04 31.14
C ALA A 668 -1.92 1.12 30.14
N LEU A 669 -2.95 0.94 29.29
CA LEU A 669 -3.31 1.83 28.19
C LEU A 669 -3.60 3.26 28.65
N ALA A 670 -3.34 4.23 27.77
CA ALA A 670 -3.82 5.60 27.89
C ALA A 670 -4.94 5.83 26.88
N GLY A 671 -5.85 6.77 27.15
CA GLY A 671 -6.88 7.10 26.19
C GLY A 671 -7.78 8.25 26.59
N LYS A 672 -8.51 8.76 25.60
CA LYS A 672 -9.46 9.85 25.79
C LYS A 672 -10.71 9.63 24.94
N THR A 673 -11.86 9.81 25.57
CA THR A 673 -13.18 9.86 24.92
C THR A 673 -13.48 11.26 24.42
N GLY A 674 -14.12 11.35 23.26
CA GLY A 674 -14.73 12.57 22.75
C GLY A 674 -16.20 12.32 22.41
N THR A 675 -17.05 13.28 22.77
CA THR A 675 -18.45 13.30 22.38
C THR A 675 -18.75 14.75 22.00
N SER A 676 -19.30 14.97 20.80
CA SER A 676 -19.77 16.29 20.39
C SER A 676 -21.19 16.56 20.88
N ASN A 677 -21.68 17.78 20.72
CA ASN A 677 -23.04 18.16 21.11
C ASN A 677 -24.09 17.27 20.42
N ASP A 678 -25.19 17.02 21.12
CA ASP A 678 -26.27 16.12 20.69
C ASP A 678 -25.81 14.69 20.34
N SER A 679 -24.61 14.28 20.78
CA SER A 679 -24.03 12.98 20.44
C SER A 679 -23.97 12.75 18.92
N ARG A 680 -23.61 13.78 18.15
CA ARG A 680 -23.43 13.66 16.69
C ARG A 680 -22.18 12.88 16.31
N ASP A 681 -21.12 13.04 17.09
CA ASP A 681 -19.82 12.41 16.87
C ASP A 681 -19.39 11.66 18.13
N SER A 682 -19.03 10.40 17.95
CA SER A 682 -18.43 9.54 18.96
C SER A 682 -16.97 9.33 18.60
N TRP A 683 -16.07 9.77 19.49
CA TRP A 683 -14.64 9.69 19.29
C TRP A 683 -13.97 8.89 20.41
N PHE A 684 -12.91 8.17 20.05
CA PHE A 684 -11.97 7.61 21.01
C PHE A 684 -10.56 7.66 20.45
N VAL A 685 -9.62 8.10 21.27
CA VAL A 685 -8.19 7.90 21.03
C VAL A 685 -7.66 6.97 22.09
N GLY A 686 -7.12 5.83 21.65
CA GLY A 686 -6.47 4.84 22.49
C GLY A 686 -4.98 4.76 22.18
N VAL A 687 -4.17 4.55 23.20
CA VAL A 687 -2.72 4.52 23.10
C VAL A 687 -2.16 3.34 23.89
N ASP A 688 -1.42 2.50 23.20
CA ASP A 688 -0.67 1.39 23.78
C ASP A 688 0.86 1.67 23.65
N GLY A 689 1.70 0.66 23.86
CA GLY A 689 3.15 0.79 23.71
C GLY A 689 3.61 1.09 22.27
N ARG A 690 2.83 0.72 21.26
CA ARG A 690 3.19 0.74 19.84
C ARG A 690 2.46 1.83 19.05
N GLU A 691 1.16 1.95 19.24
CA GLU A 691 0.26 2.71 18.37
C GLU A 691 -0.56 3.77 19.12
N VAL A 692 -0.83 4.86 18.40
CA VAL A 692 -1.92 5.80 18.70
C VAL A 692 -3.05 5.53 17.71
N THR A 693 -4.18 5.04 18.21
CA THR A 693 -5.36 4.69 17.39
C THR A 693 -6.48 5.70 17.63
N THR A 694 -6.84 6.44 16.58
CA THR A 694 -7.99 7.35 16.57
C THR A 694 -9.15 6.69 15.86
N ILE A 695 -10.32 6.66 16.50
CA ILE A 695 -11.57 6.15 15.93
C ILE A 695 -12.65 7.21 16.05
N TRP A 696 -13.35 7.44 14.94
CA TRP A 696 -14.54 8.28 14.84
C TRP A 696 -15.73 7.45 14.36
N LEU A 697 -16.89 7.67 14.96
CA LEU A 697 -18.17 7.23 14.46
C LEU A 697 -19.12 8.43 14.38
N GLY A 698 -19.88 8.51 13.29
CA GLY A 698 -20.82 9.59 13.06
C GLY A 698 -21.70 9.32 11.86
N ARG A 699 -22.56 10.28 11.52
CA ARG A 699 -23.42 10.22 10.32
C ARG A 699 -23.03 11.31 9.35
N ASP A 700 -23.04 11.00 8.05
CA ASP A 700 -22.72 11.99 7.01
C ASP A 700 -23.69 13.17 6.99
N ASP A 701 -24.95 12.91 7.33
CA ASP A 701 -26.00 13.94 7.45
C ASP A 701 -25.88 14.80 8.73
N ASN A 702 -24.82 14.61 9.54
CA ASN A 702 -24.57 15.30 10.80
C ASN A 702 -25.70 15.19 11.85
N LYS A 703 -26.62 14.22 11.71
CA LYS A 703 -27.65 13.98 12.72
C LYS A 703 -27.09 13.24 13.95
N PRO A 704 -27.79 13.29 15.10
CA PRO A 704 -27.41 12.54 16.30
C PRO A 704 -27.25 11.04 16.05
N THR A 705 -26.20 10.44 16.64
CA THR A 705 -25.98 8.98 16.63
C THR A 705 -26.57 8.28 17.85
N LYS A 706 -26.86 9.04 18.92
CA LYS A 706 -27.15 8.54 20.28
C LYS A 706 -25.98 7.78 20.92
N LEU A 707 -24.80 7.78 20.30
CA LEU A 707 -23.57 7.18 20.81
C LEU A 707 -22.67 8.25 21.42
N THR A 708 -22.08 7.93 22.57
CA THR A 708 -21.02 8.73 23.19
C THR A 708 -19.66 8.13 22.81
N GLY A 709 -18.55 8.82 23.10
CA GLY A 709 -17.21 8.23 22.95
C GLY A 709 -17.06 6.87 23.66
N SER A 710 -17.69 6.69 24.84
CA SER A 710 -17.61 5.46 25.63
C SER A 710 -18.55 4.33 25.16
N SER A 711 -19.66 4.66 24.51
CA SER A 711 -20.63 3.66 24.01
C SER A 711 -20.48 3.33 22.52
N GLY A 712 -19.78 4.17 21.74
CA GLY A 712 -19.49 3.97 20.32
C GLY A 712 -18.02 3.64 20.07
N ALA A 713 -17.21 4.65 19.73
CA ALA A 713 -15.83 4.50 19.26
C ALA A 713 -14.93 3.67 20.19
N LEU A 714 -15.07 3.81 21.52
CA LEU A 714 -14.34 2.97 22.49
C LEU A 714 -14.65 1.47 22.33
N ARG A 715 -15.86 1.10 21.90
CA ARG A 715 -16.24 -0.30 21.69
C ARG A 715 -15.59 -0.90 20.45
N VAL A 716 -15.38 -0.09 19.42
CA VAL A 716 -14.61 -0.48 18.24
C VAL A 716 -13.13 -0.64 18.61
N TYR A 717 -12.58 0.30 19.39
CA TYR A 717 -11.20 0.21 19.86
C TYR A 717 -10.97 -1.04 20.73
N ALA A 718 -11.89 -1.35 21.64
CA ALA A 718 -11.81 -2.56 22.45
C ALA A 718 -11.81 -3.84 21.60
N GLU A 719 -12.61 -3.88 20.52
CA GLU A 719 -12.61 -5.02 19.60
C GLU A 719 -11.29 -5.10 18.81
N TYR A 720 -10.76 -3.95 18.35
CA TYR A 720 -9.46 -3.89 17.72
C TYR A 720 -8.36 -4.46 18.63
N LEU A 721 -8.34 -4.13 19.91
CA LEU A 721 -7.35 -4.65 20.87
C LEU A 721 -7.48 -6.16 21.15
N LYS A 722 -8.66 -6.75 21.01
CA LYS A 722 -8.82 -8.21 21.11
C LYS A 722 -8.17 -8.92 19.93
N LEU A 723 -8.32 -8.35 18.73
CA LEU A 723 -7.81 -8.91 17.49
C LEU A 723 -6.32 -8.62 17.29
N ARG A 724 -5.89 -7.40 17.62
CA ARG A 724 -4.51 -6.94 17.62
C ARG A 724 -4.09 -6.70 19.06
N ILE A 725 -3.51 -7.75 19.66
CA ILE A 725 -3.03 -7.74 21.04
C ILE A 725 -2.17 -6.47 21.27
N PRO A 726 -2.51 -5.63 22.28
CA PRO A 726 -1.79 -4.38 22.53
C PRO A 726 -0.40 -4.63 23.09
N GLU A 727 0.50 -3.68 22.87
CA GLU A 727 1.76 -3.63 23.61
C GLU A 727 1.58 -2.90 24.94
N LYS A 728 2.23 -3.36 26.01
CA LYS A 728 2.15 -2.69 27.30
C LYS A 728 2.72 -1.27 27.18
N LEU A 729 1.89 -0.28 27.53
CA LEU A 729 2.30 1.10 27.57
C LEU A 729 3.22 1.38 28.78
N SER A 730 4.53 1.28 28.53
CA SER A 730 5.57 1.75 29.44
C SER A 730 5.84 3.23 29.23
N LEU A 731 5.93 3.98 30.33
CA LEU A 731 6.30 5.39 30.32
C LEU A 731 7.64 5.53 31.05
N PRO A 732 8.78 5.62 30.32
CA PRO A 732 10.07 5.92 30.94
C PRO A 732 9.98 7.19 31.78
N TRP A 733 10.53 7.19 32.99
CA TRP A 733 10.48 8.35 33.87
C TRP A 733 11.44 9.44 33.35
N PRO A 734 10.95 10.65 33.06
CA PRO A 734 11.83 11.74 32.68
C PRO A 734 12.56 12.28 33.90
N THR A 735 13.64 13.01 33.65
CA THR A 735 14.36 13.74 34.70
C THR A 735 13.43 14.75 35.38
N GLN A 736 13.67 15.04 36.66
CA GLN A 736 12.91 16.00 37.48
C GLN A 736 11.44 15.64 37.74
N ILE A 737 10.97 14.46 37.32
CA ILE A 737 9.73 13.90 37.84
C ILE A 737 10.03 13.15 39.14
N THR A 738 9.34 13.52 40.21
CA THR A 738 9.40 12.83 41.50
C THR A 738 8.00 12.40 41.93
N THR A 739 7.91 11.51 42.91
CA THR A 739 6.64 11.05 43.46
C THR A 739 6.39 11.73 44.80
N MET A 740 5.25 12.41 44.95
CA MET A 740 4.84 13.07 46.19
C MET A 740 3.60 12.42 46.80
N GLY A 741 3.56 12.38 48.14
CA GLY A 741 2.42 11.92 48.92
C GLY A 741 1.37 13.01 49.09
N TYR A 742 0.10 12.63 49.07
CA TYR A 742 -1.02 13.54 49.24
C TYR A 742 -2.10 12.91 50.11
N LYS A 743 -2.75 13.75 50.93
CA LYS A 743 -3.94 13.42 51.69
C LYS A 743 -5.17 14.00 51.01
N GLN A 744 -6.19 13.17 50.82
CA GLN A 744 -7.48 13.61 50.30
C GLN A 744 -8.33 14.27 51.39
N GLN A 745 -8.78 15.50 51.12
CA GLN A 745 -9.69 16.22 52.00
C GLN A 745 -11.15 15.84 51.72
N PRO A 746 -12.07 16.01 52.71
CA PRO A 746 -13.49 15.72 52.53
C PRO A 746 -14.14 16.48 51.35
N ALA A 747 -13.67 17.69 51.06
CA ALA A 747 -14.15 18.51 49.94
C ALA A 747 -13.68 18.03 48.57
N GLY A 748 -12.75 17.06 48.50
CA GLY A 748 -12.20 16.49 47.26
C GLY A 748 -10.80 16.99 46.88
N ALA A 749 -10.33 18.09 47.49
CA ALA A 749 -8.98 18.62 47.31
C ALA A 749 -7.88 17.64 47.78
N LEU A 750 -6.70 17.73 47.17
CA LEU A 750 -5.49 17.02 47.61
C LEU A 750 -4.51 18.00 48.24
N VAL A 751 -4.01 17.68 49.42
CA VAL A 751 -2.97 18.46 50.11
C VAL A 751 -1.72 17.61 50.28
N LEU A 752 -0.56 18.23 50.09
CA LEU A 752 0.73 17.57 50.23
C LEU A 752 0.86 16.95 51.62
N ASP A 753 1.14 15.66 51.66
CA ASP A 753 1.38 14.89 52.89
C ASP A 753 2.72 14.17 52.75
N CYS A 754 3.73 14.73 53.40
CA CYS A 754 5.10 14.22 53.35
C CYS A 754 5.32 13.03 54.31
N ALA A 755 4.38 12.77 55.24
CA ALA A 755 4.50 11.74 56.27
C ALA A 755 3.85 10.42 55.83
N GLU A 756 2.66 10.48 55.23
CA GLU A 756 1.91 9.30 54.80
C GLU A 756 1.91 9.15 53.26
N LYS A 757 2.56 8.09 52.76
CA LYS A 757 2.59 7.79 51.31
C LYS A 757 1.39 6.95 50.84
N THR A 758 0.21 7.13 51.45
CA THR A 758 -0.99 6.30 51.17
C THR A 758 -1.60 6.57 49.80
N PHE A 759 -1.55 7.82 49.33
CA PHE A 759 -1.89 8.20 47.97
C PHE A 759 -0.76 9.05 47.38
N THR A 760 -0.26 8.65 46.21
CA THR A 760 0.89 9.30 45.58
C THR A 760 0.61 9.73 44.15
N LEU A 761 1.20 10.86 43.75
CA LEU A 761 1.14 11.36 42.38
C LEU A 761 2.54 11.78 41.92
N PRO A 762 2.86 11.56 40.63
CA PRO A 762 4.06 12.13 40.04
C PRO A 762 3.91 13.64 39.87
N VAL A 763 5.00 14.36 40.10
CA VAL A 763 5.08 15.82 40.03
C VAL A 763 6.37 16.22 39.33
N TRP A 764 6.30 17.23 38.47
CA TRP A 764 7.49 17.87 37.94
C TRP A 764 8.01 18.87 38.96
N ASP A 765 9.05 18.49 39.69
CA ASP A 765 9.70 19.30 40.74
C ASP A 765 11.04 19.81 40.21
N LYS A 766 10.97 20.84 39.36
CA LYS A 766 12.11 21.36 38.57
C LYS A 766 13.32 21.74 39.43
N ASP A 767 13.06 22.37 40.57
CA ASP A 767 14.08 22.91 41.48
C ASP A 767 14.19 22.10 42.79
N GLU A 768 13.66 20.88 42.84
CA GLU A 768 13.56 20.05 44.05
C GLU A 768 12.96 20.80 45.25
N SER A 769 12.05 21.74 45.00
CA SER A 769 11.47 22.62 46.02
C SER A 769 10.51 21.84 46.93
N LEU A 770 9.66 21.00 46.33
CA LEU A 770 8.70 20.18 47.05
C LEU A 770 9.42 19.07 47.82
N LYS A 771 10.47 18.50 47.22
CA LYS A 771 11.31 17.49 47.90
C LYS A 771 11.97 18.09 49.15
N ARG A 772 12.57 19.27 49.03
CA ARG A 772 13.15 20.01 50.17
C ARG A 772 12.10 20.35 51.23
N GLN A 773 10.90 20.75 50.82
CA GLN A 773 9.78 21.02 51.74
C GLN A 773 9.42 19.76 52.56
N CYS A 774 9.35 18.59 51.91
CA CYS A 774 9.07 17.34 52.60
C CYS A 774 10.20 16.90 53.53
N GLU A 775 11.47 17.04 53.13
CA GLU A 775 12.63 16.75 53.98
C GLU A 775 12.69 17.65 55.22
N GLN A 776 12.33 18.94 55.09
CA GLN A 776 12.26 19.87 56.22
C GLN A 776 11.12 19.53 57.19
N SER A 777 9.96 19.11 56.67
CA SER A 777 8.81 18.73 57.50
C SER A 777 9.03 17.45 58.32
N GLY A 778 9.75 16.47 57.76
CA GLY A 778 10.14 15.24 58.50
C GLY A 778 11.18 15.49 59.60
N ASN A 779 12.02 16.52 59.45
CA ASN A 779 13.06 16.87 60.41
C ASN A 779 12.56 17.63 61.65
N TRP A 780 11.32 18.12 61.67
CA TRP A 780 10.76 18.81 62.84
C TRP A 780 10.62 17.85 64.05
N LEU A 781 10.29 16.58 63.79
CA LEU A 781 10.13 15.55 64.82
C LEU A 781 11.48 15.14 65.42
N ASN A 782 12.53 15.08 64.59
CA ASN A 782 13.91 14.88 65.05
C ASN A 782 14.47 16.09 65.82
N LYS A 783 13.98 17.31 65.54
CA LYS A 783 14.32 18.50 66.33
C LYS A 783 13.61 18.54 67.69
N LEU A 784 12.45 17.89 67.82
CA LEU A 784 11.68 17.80 69.07
C LEU A 784 12.18 16.70 70.02
N LEU A 785 12.87 15.69 69.50
CA LEU A 785 13.45 14.58 70.28
C LEU A 785 14.94 14.78 70.65
N ASN A 786 15.54 15.89 70.24
CA ASN A 786 16.91 16.29 70.58
C ASN A 786 16.95 17.48 71.56
N TRP A 787 16.02 17.52 72.52
CA TRP A 787 16.03 18.45 73.66
C TRP A 787 15.96 17.70 74.98
#